data_AF-A0A8J3CM34-F1
#
_entry.id   AF-A0A8J3CM34-F1
#
_cell.length_a   1.000
_cell.length_b   1.000
_cell.length_c   1.000
_cell.angle_alpha   90.00
_cell.angle_beta   90.00
_cell.angle_gamma   90.00
#
_symmetry.space_group_name_H-M   'P 1'
#
loop_
_entity.id
_entity.type
_entity.pdbx_description
1 polymer ?
#
loop_
_entity_poly.entity_id
_entity_poly.type
_entity_poly.pdbx_seq_one_letter_code
_entity_poly.pdbx_strand_id
1 'polypeptide(L)'
;MGILTKYGSKAVFLLSVLWALTSSPFVNARTTDVRYSVLCYHDIVDESRPLNRPIAIPKLNEMSEHSKPRQYFSQTIELSTLITHFNWLKANGYTPVSFQQILDAQQGKFNLPNKAVLLTFDDGYESFYNLVYPLLKQYRYPAVQALVTSWIDAANNSSITYGDVQLPRSGFLTWTQLKEMQSSGLVEIASHTHNQHRSVVSNSSGTKQAALLSPAFTHNHYETESEYKKRILDDLMTSSASILKNTGKTPRIIVWPYGQFNDVNVALANQAGFTHHFTLEEEQHNLPETKRVGRLLIDEETSLESIQEYLTENTWQLPTQRVVHVDLDYLYDANPAQLNKNLDVLIERIHQLGISTVYLQAYADPDGNGVASALYFPNRHMPMRADLLNRVAWQLATRSEVKVYAWMPMLAFDMGKGYEYVTDTRTLRPSQNAYLRLSPYSKKNQKIIKEIYQDLGLYAKFDGVLFHDDGFLTDFEGPIKQGQRTDATMNIEAQSKAQTLIDFSHELAKIAGQYQRGGVAKFKTARNIYASVIMDENASKWFAQDLDSFIKAYDYTAIMAMPYMESEHSITKNQANQWVAQLADIVLKKTNSNKVVFELQAKNWRNQEPIDNTQMVQWMQILDKKGIQNFGYYPDNFIENQPDSDTIHPFFSLKNQGR
;
A
#
# COMPACT_ATOMS: atom_id res chain seq x y z
N MET A 1 60.99 -24.21 -41.63
CA MET A 1 62.18 -25.00 -41.24
C MET A 1 63.24 -24.01 -40.79
N GLY A 2 63.71 -24.07 -39.53
CA GLY A 2 64.90 -23.31 -39.08
C GLY A 2 64.71 -22.16 -38.07
N ILE A 3 64.08 -22.43 -36.92
CA ILE A 3 64.71 -22.45 -35.56
C ILE A 3 65.83 -21.42 -35.19
N LEU A 4 65.58 -20.72 -34.05
CA LEU A 4 66.49 -20.17 -33.00
C LEU A 4 67.36 -18.92 -33.33
N THR A 5 67.64 -17.93 -32.45
CA THR A 5 67.66 -17.85 -30.97
C THR A 5 67.80 -16.39 -30.48
N LYS A 6 67.34 -16.15 -29.23
CA LYS A 6 67.90 -15.28 -28.15
C LYS A 6 67.67 -13.74 -28.08
N TYR A 7 66.92 -13.36 -27.02
CA TYR A 7 67.18 -12.36 -25.95
C TYR A 7 68.20 -11.23 -26.23
N GLY A 8 67.98 -9.95 -25.92
CA GLY A 8 66.91 -9.25 -25.19
C GLY A 8 67.28 -7.77 -24.92
N SER A 9 66.34 -7.06 -24.29
CA SER A 9 66.46 -5.78 -23.57
C SER A 9 66.53 -4.43 -24.33
N LYS A 10 65.35 -3.80 -24.35
CA LYS A 10 65.00 -2.42 -23.94
C LYS A 10 65.87 -1.26 -24.43
N ALA A 11 65.29 -0.43 -25.31
CA ALA A 11 65.51 1.01 -25.34
C ALA A 11 64.25 1.72 -25.86
N VAL A 12 64.06 2.94 -25.38
CA VAL A 12 62.84 3.75 -25.30
C VAL A 12 62.40 4.34 -26.65
N PHE A 13 61.07 4.49 -26.77
CA PHE A 13 60.26 5.03 -27.86
C PHE A 13 60.73 6.38 -28.45
N LEU A 14 60.61 6.52 -29.77
CA LEU A 14 60.62 7.77 -30.53
C LEU A 14 59.67 7.66 -31.74
N LEU A 15 58.83 8.71 -31.94
CA LEU A 15 58.11 9.11 -33.18
C LEU A 15 57.00 8.13 -33.67
N SER A 16 55.88 8.52 -34.30
CA SER A 16 55.40 9.78 -34.90
C SER A 16 53.95 9.58 -35.38
N VAL A 17 53.14 10.64 -35.24
CA VAL A 17 52.08 11.15 -36.14
C VAL A 17 51.53 10.23 -37.25
N LEU A 18 50.20 9.99 -37.24
CA LEU A 18 49.40 10.00 -38.47
C LEU A 18 47.93 10.38 -38.19
N TRP A 19 47.48 11.40 -38.94
CA TRP A 19 46.15 11.98 -39.02
C TRP A 19 45.11 11.00 -39.62
N ALA A 20 43.91 10.93 -39.04
CA ALA A 20 42.69 10.60 -39.79
C ALA A 20 41.40 11.03 -39.06
N LEU A 21 40.74 12.02 -39.65
CA LEU A 21 39.29 12.20 -39.81
C LEU A 21 38.41 12.49 -38.56
N THR A 22 37.93 13.73 -38.59
CA THR A 22 36.80 14.30 -37.86
C THR A 22 35.50 13.50 -38.05
N SER A 23 34.93 13.02 -36.95
CA SER A 23 33.49 12.97 -36.68
C SER A 23 33.28 12.33 -35.30
N SER A 24 33.33 13.12 -34.24
CA SER A 24 32.77 12.69 -32.96
C SER A 24 31.25 12.60 -33.14
N PRO A 25 30.61 11.44 -32.95
CA PRO A 25 29.17 11.40 -32.81
C PRO A 25 28.83 12.09 -31.49
N PHE A 26 27.85 12.98 -31.56
CA PHE A 26 27.15 13.54 -30.43
C PHE A 26 26.98 12.49 -29.32
N VAL A 27 27.70 12.68 -28.22
CA VAL A 27 27.31 12.09 -26.94
C VAL A 27 26.05 12.85 -26.55
N ASN A 28 24.89 12.28 -26.84
CA ASN A 28 23.63 12.71 -26.25
C ASN A 28 23.81 12.62 -24.72
N ALA A 29 24.02 13.78 -24.09
CA ALA A 29 23.76 13.93 -22.67
C ALA A 29 22.32 13.45 -22.45
N ARG A 30 22.16 12.40 -21.64
CA ARG A 30 20.84 11.99 -21.15
C ARG A 30 20.19 13.24 -20.56
N THR A 31 18.93 13.45 -20.95
CA THR A 31 18.07 14.52 -20.46
C THR A 31 18.22 14.68 -18.94
N THR A 32 18.58 15.88 -18.55
CA THR A 32 18.60 16.42 -17.19
C THR A 32 17.35 16.03 -16.40
N ASP A 33 17.48 15.84 -15.07
CA ASP A 33 16.45 15.59 -14.05
C ASP A 33 15.31 16.64 -14.00
N VAL A 34 14.67 16.94 -15.13
CA VAL A 34 13.61 17.96 -15.20
C VAL A 34 12.31 17.31 -14.78
N ARG A 35 11.88 17.65 -13.57
CA ARG A 35 10.64 17.20 -12.94
C ARG A 35 9.48 18.12 -13.29
N TYR A 36 8.26 17.62 -13.07
CA TYR A 36 7.06 18.45 -13.04
C TYR A 36 6.17 18.04 -11.87
N SER A 37 5.37 18.97 -11.37
CA SER A 37 4.39 18.70 -10.32
C SER A 37 2.98 18.74 -10.89
N VAL A 38 2.00 18.15 -10.21
CA VAL A 38 0.62 18.11 -10.69
C VAL A 38 -0.34 18.56 -9.60
N LEU A 39 -1.17 19.55 -9.89
CA LEU A 39 -2.19 20.05 -8.98
C LEU A 39 -3.58 19.58 -9.44
N CYS A 40 -4.33 18.96 -8.53
CA CYS A 40 -5.63 18.37 -8.79
C CYS A 40 -6.76 19.18 -8.14
N TYR A 41 -7.59 19.81 -8.97
CA TYR A 41 -8.78 20.56 -8.57
C TYR A 41 -10.06 19.79 -8.90
N HIS A 42 -11.18 20.15 -8.27
CA HIS A 42 -12.51 19.61 -8.57
C HIS A 42 -13.49 20.73 -8.95
N ASP A 43 -14.51 20.99 -8.13
CA ASP A 43 -15.50 22.04 -8.39
C ASP A 43 -15.00 23.41 -7.94
N ILE A 44 -15.43 24.44 -8.67
CA ILE A 44 -15.14 25.84 -8.39
C ILE A 44 -16.45 26.60 -8.28
N VAL A 45 -16.57 27.42 -7.24
CA VAL A 45 -17.75 28.24 -6.98
C VAL A 45 -17.41 29.72 -6.96
N ASP A 46 -18.36 30.56 -7.38
CA ASP A 46 -18.27 32.02 -7.27
C ASP A 46 -19.43 32.48 -6.38
N GLU A 47 -19.11 32.80 -5.13
CA GLU A 47 -20.13 33.16 -4.14
C GLU A 47 -20.79 34.51 -4.41
N SER A 48 -20.12 35.36 -5.20
CA SER A 48 -20.68 36.64 -5.64
C SER A 48 -21.83 36.50 -6.63
N ARG A 49 -22.03 35.29 -7.19
CA ARG A 49 -23.12 34.99 -8.13
C ARG A 49 -24.28 34.22 -7.46
N PRO A 50 -25.52 34.37 -7.95
CA PRO A 50 -26.63 33.50 -7.56
C PRO A 50 -26.30 32.04 -7.91
N LEU A 51 -26.59 31.11 -7.00
CA LEU A 51 -26.48 29.68 -7.25
C LEU A 51 -27.57 29.26 -8.25
N ASN A 52 -27.22 29.16 -9.53
CA ASN A 52 -28.10 28.56 -10.55
C ASN A 52 -27.97 27.02 -10.60
N ARG A 53 -27.44 26.40 -9.54
CA ARG A 53 -27.21 24.96 -9.44
C ARG A 53 -27.29 24.48 -7.98
N PRO A 54 -28.00 23.40 -7.67
CA PRO A 54 -28.00 22.77 -6.35
C PRO A 54 -26.69 22.00 -6.16
N ILE A 55 -25.77 22.56 -5.38
CA ILE A 55 -24.53 21.88 -4.92
C ILE A 55 -24.60 21.61 -3.40
N ALA A 56 -25.73 21.93 -2.74
CA ALA A 56 -25.86 21.81 -1.30
C ALA A 56 -26.07 20.36 -0.85
N ILE A 57 -25.22 19.91 0.08
CA ILE A 57 -25.49 18.74 0.94
C ILE A 57 -26.75 19.07 1.76
N PRO A 58 -27.84 18.28 1.69
CA PRO A 58 -29.00 18.54 2.55
C PRO A 58 -28.67 18.13 3.98
N LYS A 59 -28.98 18.99 4.97
CA LYS A 59 -29.34 18.50 6.31
C LYS A 59 -30.81 18.75 6.59
N LEU A 60 -31.46 17.66 6.99
CA LEU A 60 -32.70 17.66 7.75
C LEU A 60 -32.60 18.60 8.95
N ASN A 61 -33.73 19.24 9.24
CA ASN A 61 -34.10 20.04 10.42
C ASN A 61 -33.90 21.56 10.30
N GLU A 62 -35.04 22.21 10.02
CA GLU A 62 -35.55 23.46 10.61
C GLU A 62 -34.57 24.61 10.88
N MET A 63 -34.24 25.43 9.87
CA MET A 63 -34.00 26.89 10.00
C MET A 63 -34.12 27.58 8.62
N SER A 64 -34.55 28.86 8.63
CA SER A 64 -34.96 29.70 7.48
C SER A 64 -33.89 29.98 6.39
N GLU A 65 -34.35 30.25 5.16
CA GLU A 65 -33.60 30.33 3.89
C GLU A 65 -32.53 31.43 3.73
N HIS A 66 -32.55 32.51 4.53
CA HIS A 66 -31.83 33.74 4.17
C HIS A 66 -30.46 33.96 4.85
N SER A 67 -29.92 32.96 5.57
CA SER A 67 -28.68 33.15 6.35
C SER A 67 -27.86 31.86 6.57
N LYS A 68 -28.01 30.83 5.72
CA LYS A 68 -27.19 29.62 5.82
C LYS A 68 -25.85 29.82 5.10
N PRO A 69 -24.70 29.52 5.74
CA PRO A 69 -23.46 29.33 4.99
C PRO A 69 -23.68 28.22 3.95
N ARG A 70 -23.25 28.46 2.70
CA ARG A 70 -23.34 27.48 1.64
C ARG A 70 -22.39 26.34 1.99
N GLN A 71 -22.90 25.11 2.00
CA GLN A 71 -22.08 23.93 2.31
C GLN A 71 -21.75 23.21 1.00
N TYR A 72 -20.45 23.08 0.71
CA TYR A 72 -19.93 22.41 -0.47
C TYR A 72 -19.26 21.08 -0.08
N PHE A 73 -18.90 20.27 -1.08
CA PHE A 73 -17.97 19.16 -0.86
C PHE A 73 -16.59 19.74 -0.55
N SER A 74 -15.80 19.07 0.29
CA SER A 74 -14.50 19.59 0.75
C SER A 74 -13.52 19.88 -0.39
N GLN A 75 -13.63 19.18 -1.53
CA GLN A 75 -12.82 19.43 -2.72
C GLN A 75 -13.26 20.67 -3.54
N THR A 76 -14.27 21.41 -3.07
CA THR A 76 -14.78 22.61 -3.75
C THR A 76 -14.07 23.84 -3.20
N ILE A 77 -13.47 24.65 -4.08
CA ILE A 77 -12.85 25.91 -3.69
C ILE A 77 -13.52 27.10 -4.35
N GLU A 78 -13.34 28.28 -3.77
CA GLU A 78 -13.86 29.52 -4.33
C GLU A 78 -12.96 30.04 -5.48
N LEU A 79 -13.55 30.75 -6.44
CA LEU A 79 -12.88 31.26 -7.63
C LEU A 79 -11.67 32.17 -7.33
N SER A 80 -11.78 33.05 -6.34
CA SER A 80 -10.68 33.89 -5.85
C SER A 80 -9.54 33.08 -5.25
N THR A 81 -9.81 31.93 -4.64
CA THR A 81 -8.76 30.99 -4.19
C THR A 81 -7.99 30.44 -5.39
N LEU A 82 -8.69 29.98 -6.44
CA LEU A 82 -8.05 29.53 -7.68
C LEU A 82 -7.22 30.64 -8.34
N ILE A 83 -7.75 31.88 -8.40
CA ILE A 83 -7.02 33.04 -8.93
C ILE A 83 -5.77 33.31 -8.09
N THR A 84 -5.87 33.17 -6.76
CA THR A 84 -4.73 33.31 -5.83
C THR A 84 -3.67 32.25 -6.14
N HIS A 85 -4.05 30.99 -6.34
CA HIS A 85 -3.12 29.92 -6.72
C HIS A 85 -2.42 30.24 -8.05
N PHE A 86 -3.15 30.66 -9.09
CA PHE A 86 -2.56 30.99 -10.39
C PHE A 86 -1.59 32.18 -10.30
N ASN A 87 -1.95 33.22 -9.55
CA ASN A 87 -1.08 34.36 -9.30
C ASN A 87 0.17 33.95 -8.51
N TRP A 88 0.02 33.09 -7.51
CA TRP A 88 1.13 32.59 -6.71
C TRP A 88 2.09 31.74 -7.55
N LEU A 89 1.58 30.82 -8.37
CA LEU A 89 2.40 30.01 -9.30
C LEU A 89 3.23 30.92 -10.21
N LYS A 90 2.57 31.90 -10.84
CA LYS A 90 3.23 32.88 -11.71
C LYS A 90 4.29 33.69 -10.97
N ALA A 91 3.98 34.20 -9.78
CA ALA A 91 4.91 35.00 -8.98
C ALA A 91 6.14 34.21 -8.50
N ASN A 92 5.98 32.89 -8.30
CA ASN A 92 7.05 31.99 -7.84
C ASN A 92 7.79 31.25 -8.97
N GLY A 93 7.51 31.62 -10.23
CA GLY A 93 8.19 31.09 -11.42
C GLY A 93 7.73 29.71 -11.88
N TYR A 94 6.61 29.20 -11.34
CA TYR A 94 5.99 27.97 -11.84
C TYR A 94 5.29 28.23 -13.17
N THR A 95 5.46 27.30 -14.11
CA THR A 95 4.95 27.42 -15.47
C THR A 95 4.01 26.25 -15.78
N PRO A 96 2.71 26.51 -15.92
CA PRO A 96 1.76 25.51 -16.37
C PRO A 96 2.11 24.97 -17.77
N VAL A 97 2.20 23.65 -17.90
CA VAL A 97 2.54 22.94 -19.14
C VAL A 97 1.44 21.96 -19.54
N SER A 98 1.27 21.73 -20.84
CA SER A 98 0.30 20.76 -21.34
C SER A 98 0.86 19.35 -21.20
N PHE A 99 -0.04 18.37 -21.13
CA PHE A 99 0.39 16.98 -21.11
C PHE A 99 1.13 16.58 -22.41
N GLN A 100 0.76 17.17 -23.55
CA GLN A 100 1.52 16.99 -24.78
C GLN A 100 2.97 17.52 -24.66
N GLN A 101 3.20 18.66 -24.02
CA GLN A 101 4.57 19.16 -23.78
C GLN A 101 5.39 18.22 -22.91
N ILE A 102 4.76 17.56 -21.92
CA ILE A 102 5.41 16.53 -21.09
C ILE A 102 5.81 15.33 -21.96
N LEU A 103 4.91 14.84 -22.83
CA LEU A 103 5.22 13.74 -23.76
C LEU A 103 6.28 14.10 -24.80
N ASP A 104 6.27 15.34 -25.27
CA ASP A 104 7.27 15.85 -26.21
C ASP A 104 8.64 15.94 -25.52
N ALA A 105 8.68 16.30 -24.23
CA ALA A 105 9.90 16.31 -23.45
C ALA A 105 10.46 14.91 -23.19
N GLN A 106 9.60 13.93 -22.92
CA GLN A 106 9.99 12.52 -22.85
C GLN A 106 10.69 12.07 -24.15
N GLN A 107 10.30 12.63 -25.30
CA GLN A 107 10.86 12.33 -26.62
C GLN A 107 12.02 13.26 -27.01
N GLY A 108 12.46 14.17 -26.12
CA GLY A 108 13.50 15.16 -26.41
C GLY A 108 13.10 16.25 -27.42
N LYS A 109 11.79 16.41 -27.70
CA LYS A 109 11.23 17.40 -28.63
C LYS A 109 10.87 18.73 -27.97
N PHE A 110 10.79 18.75 -26.64
CA PHE A 110 10.47 19.93 -25.84
C PHE A 110 11.34 19.95 -24.59
N ASN A 111 11.82 21.13 -24.18
CA ASN A 111 12.50 21.29 -22.90
C ASN A 111 11.49 21.80 -21.89
N LEU A 112 11.16 20.98 -20.89
CA LEU A 112 10.29 21.42 -19.79
C LEU A 112 10.97 22.54 -19.00
N PRO A 113 10.21 23.54 -18.53
CA PRO A 113 10.73 24.55 -17.61
C PRO A 113 11.05 23.91 -16.25
N ASN A 114 12.06 24.44 -15.54
CA ASN A 114 12.51 23.89 -14.25
C ASN A 114 11.42 23.78 -13.17
N LYS A 115 10.38 24.62 -13.25
CA LYS A 115 9.22 24.62 -12.36
C LYS A 115 7.94 24.32 -13.14
N ALA A 116 7.97 23.26 -13.94
CA ALA A 116 6.82 22.80 -14.70
C ALA A 116 5.69 22.31 -13.78
N VAL A 117 4.46 22.74 -14.05
CA VAL A 117 3.27 22.28 -13.33
C VAL A 117 2.21 21.84 -14.33
N LEU A 118 1.59 20.68 -14.11
CA LEU A 118 0.39 20.29 -14.84
C LEU A 118 -0.84 20.60 -13.98
N LEU A 119 -1.82 21.28 -14.55
CA LEU A 119 -3.10 21.55 -13.90
C LEU A 119 -4.11 20.50 -14.33
N THR A 120 -4.74 19.82 -13.38
CA THR A 120 -5.79 18.82 -13.66
C THR A 120 -7.06 19.17 -12.91
N PHE A 121 -8.20 18.93 -13.56
CA PHE A 121 -9.53 19.15 -13.01
C PHE A 121 -10.34 17.87 -13.20
N ASP A 122 -10.92 17.36 -12.12
CA ASP A 122 -11.59 16.06 -12.11
C ASP A 122 -13.13 16.21 -12.20
N ASP A 123 -13.84 15.08 -12.25
CA ASP A 123 -15.31 14.91 -12.24
C ASP A 123 -16.12 15.48 -13.43
N GLY A 124 -15.64 16.50 -14.12
CA GLY A 124 -16.36 17.11 -15.25
C GLY A 124 -17.43 18.11 -14.83
N TYR A 125 -17.20 18.87 -13.75
CA TYR A 125 -18.12 19.93 -13.31
C TYR A 125 -18.26 21.06 -14.34
N GLU A 126 -19.46 21.60 -14.44
CA GLU A 126 -19.81 22.67 -15.37
C GLU A 126 -19.07 23.99 -15.07
N SER A 127 -18.69 24.20 -13.80
CA SER A 127 -17.85 25.32 -13.35
C SER A 127 -16.55 25.41 -14.14
N PHE A 128 -16.00 24.27 -14.58
CA PHE A 128 -14.80 24.26 -15.39
C PHE A 128 -14.98 25.07 -16.67
N TYR A 129 -16.14 24.99 -17.33
CA TYR A 129 -16.40 25.76 -18.55
C TYR A 129 -16.70 27.24 -18.26
N ASN A 130 -17.51 27.53 -17.24
CA ASN A 130 -17.97 28.89 -16.99
C ASN A 130 -16.98 29.78 -16.21
N LEU A 131 -16.17 29.18 -15.33
CA LEU A 131 -15.29 29.89 -14.42
C LEU A 131 -13.82 29.62 -14.73
N VAL A 132 -13.43 28.35 -14.89
CA VAL A 132 -12.01 27.98 -15.06
C VAL A 132 -11.51 28.24 -16.48
N TYR A 133 -12.23 27.80 -17.50
CA TYR A 133 -11.80 27.92 -18.90
C TYR A 133 -11.55 29.37 -19.37
N PRO A 134 -12.36 30.38 -18.98
CA PRO A 134 -12.04 31.78 -19.23
C PRO A 134 -10.73 32.23 -18.58
N LEU A 135 -10.45 31.79 -17.34
CA LEU A 135 -9.18 32.06 -16.68
C LEU A 135 -8.03 31.37 -17.41
N LEU A 136 -8.16 30.10 -17.78
CA LEU A 136 -7.14 29.39 -18.57
C LEU A 136 -6.80 30.14 -19.87
N LYS A 137 -7.80 30.69 -20.58
CA LYS A 137 -7.59 31.54 -21.76
C LYS A 137 -6.83 32.82 -21.43
N GLN A 138 -7.20 33.51 -20.34
CA GLN A 138 -6.58 34.76 -19.93
C GLN A 138 -5.12 34.57 -19.50
N TYR A 139 -4.82 33.50 -18.77
CA TYR A 139 -3.47 33.16 -18.32
C TYR A 139 -2.66 32.39 -19.39
N ARG A 140 -3.33 31.86 -20.42
CA ARG A 140 -2.78 30.91 -21.40
C ARG A 140 -2.24 29.64 -20.75
N TYR A 141 -2.95 29.17 -19.73
CA TYR A 141 -2.57 27.96 -19.00
C TYR A 141 -3.26 26.74 -19.63
N PRO A 142 -2.49 25.70 -20.01
CA PRO A 142 -3.07 24.42 -20.40
C PRO A 142 -3.55 23.64 -19.17
N ALA A 143 -4.51 22.74 -19.38
CA ALA A 143 -5.04 21.88 -18.33
C ALA A 143 -5.49 20.52 -18.87
N VAL A 144 -5.69 19.56 -17.97
CA VAL A 144 -6.38 18.29 -18.23
C VAL A 144 -7.73 18.32 -17.54
N GLN A 145 -8.80 17.97 -18.25
CA GLN A 145 -10.13 17.72 -17.67
C GLN A 145 -10.45 16.23 -17.71
N ALA A 146 -10.51 15.60 -16.54
CA ALA A 146 -10.97 14.22 -16.40
C ALA A 146 -12.49 14.20 -16.17
N LEU A 147 -13.20 13.29 -16.83
CA LEU A 147 -14.66 13.22 -16.75
C LEU A 147 -15.16 11.79 -16.58
N VAL A 148 -16.22 11.65 -15.80
CA VAL A 148 -16.98 10.40 -15.68
C VAL A 148 -17.97 10.37 -16.85
N THR A 149 -17.71 9.51 -17.85
CA THR A 149 -18.46 9.63 -19.13
C THR A 149 -19.96 9.38 -18.97
N SER A 150 -20.41 8.52 -18.05
CA SER A 150 -21.85 8.33 -17.80
C SER A 150 -22.54 9.58 -17.25
N TRP A 151 -21.83 10.43 -16.50
CA TRP A 151 -22.38 11.70 -16.01
C TRP A 151 -22.56 12.70 -17.15
N ILE A 152 -21.64 12.71 -18.11
CA ILE A 152 -21.72 13.56 -19.30
C ILE A 152 -22.75 13.02 -20.30
N ASP A 153 -22.88 11.71 -20.43
CA ASP A 153 -23.82 11.03 -21.35
C ASP A 153 -25.27 11.05 -20.85
N ALA A 154 -25.51 11.33 -19.57
CA ALA A 154 -26.85 11.39 -18.99
C ALA A 154 -27.71 12.52 -19.60
N ALA A 155 -29.02 12.28 -19.70
CA ALA A 155 -29.97 13.20 -20.32
C ALA A 155 -30.09 14.53 -19.55
N ASN A 156 -30.27 15.66 -20.25
CA ASN A 156 -30.22 17.01 -19.66
C ASN A 156 -31.13 17.23 -18.43
N ASN A 157 -32.29 16.57 -18.37
CA ASN A 157 -33.25 16.71 -17.27
C ASN A 157 -33.15 15.59 -16.22
N SER A 158 -32.06 14.83 -16.21
CA SER A 158 -31.81 13.75 -15.23
C SER A 158 -30.96 14.22 -14.05
N SER A 159 -30.80 13.35 -13.07
CA SER A 159 -29.88 13.52 -11.96
C SER A 159 -28.71 12.53 -12.04
N ILE A 160 -27.58 12.94 -11.46
CA ILE A 160 -26.36 12.18 -11.28
C ILE A 160 -26.28 11.77 -9.82
N THR A 161 -26.08 10.48 -9.57
CA THR A 161 -25.82 9.99 -8.22
C THR A 161 -24.35 10.23 -7.88
N TYR A 162 -24.10 11.10 -6.89
CA TYR A 162 -22.76 11.39 -6.38
C TYR A 162 -22.73 11.05 -4.89
N GLY A 163 -22.05 9.97 -4.53
CA GLY A 163 -22.16 9.42 -3.17
C GLY A 163 -23.62 9.09 -2.83
N ASP A 164 -24.12 9.64 -1.71
CA ASP A 164 -25.50 9.45 -1.26
C ASP A 164 -26.43 10.63 -1.67
N VAL A 165 -25.99 11.53 -2.56
CA VAL A 165 -26.80 12.66 -3.05
C VAL A 165 -27.10 12.59 -4.55
N GLN A 166 -28.15 13.30 -4.97
CA GLN A 166 -28.53 13.47 -6.37
C GLN A 166 -28.22 14.90 -6.82
N LEU A 167 -27.26 15.04 -7.73
CA LEU A 167 -26.90 16.32 -8.35
C LEU A 167 -27.62 16.45 -9.69
N PRO A 168 -28.13 17.61 -10.11
CA PRO A 168 -28.73 17.71 -11.43
C PRO A 168 -27.67 17.57 -12.51
N ARG A 169 -28.06 17.00 -13.65
CA ARG A 169 -27.19 16.87 -14.82
C ARG A 169 -26.58 18.22 -15.26
N SER A 170 -27.29 19.34 -15.07
CA SER A 170 -26.80 20.68 -15.39
C SER A 170 -25.58 21.13 -14.57
N GLY A 171 -25.23 20.43 -13.49
CA GLY A 171 -24.00 20.67 -12.72
C GLY A 171 -22.73 20.17 -13.40
N PHE A 172 -22.84 19.44 -14.52
CA PHE A 172 -21.72 18.82 -15.25
C PHE A 172 -21.60 19.33 -16.68
N LEU A 173 -20.40 19.22 -17.25
CA LEU A 173 -20.08 19.61 -18.62
C LEU A 173 -20.95 18.88 -19.65
N THR A 174 -21.04 19.46 -20.85
CA THR A 174 -21.64 18.83 -22.03
C THR A 174 -20.56 18.49 -23.06
N TRP A 175 -20.85 17.52 -23.94
CA TRP A 175 -19.94 17.20 -25.05
C TRP A 175 -19.66 18.38 -25.98
N THR A 176 -20.61 19.30 -26.14
CA THR A 176 -20.41 20.53 -26.91
C THR A 176 -19.34 21.42 -26.26
N GLN A 177 -19.45 21.67 -24.95
CA GLN A 177 -18.45 22.44 -24.19
C GLN A 177 -17.08 21.77 -24.23
N LEU A 178 -17.02 20.44 -24.07
CA LEU A 178 -15.77 19.67 -24.11
C LEU A 178 -15.07 19.75 -25.49
N LYS A 179 -15.83 19.64 -26.58
CA LYS A 179 -15.31 19.82 -27.95
C LYS A 179 -14.73 21.20 -28.18
N GLU A 180 -15.40 22.25 -27.69
CA GLU A 180 -14.93 23.63 -27.80
C GLU A 180 -13.58 23.80 -27.08
N MET A 181 -13.51 23.39 -25.81
CA MET A 181 -12.31 23.50 -24.99
C MET A 181 -11.14 22.68 -25.56
N GLN A 182 -11.41 21.49 -26.08
CA GLN A 182 -10.37 20.67 -26.72
C GLN A 182 -9.88 21.29 -28.03
N SER A 183 -10.79 21.88 -28.83
CA SER A 183 -10.45 22.52 -30.10
C SER A 183 -9.62 23.80 -29.92
N SER A 184 -9.67 24.44 -28.75
CA SER A 184 -8.82 25.59 -28.45
C SER A 184 -7.36 25.24 -28.18
N GLY A 185 -7.03 23.94 -28.07
CA GLY A 185 -5.68 23.45 -27.77
C GLY A 185 -5.21 23.67 -26.33
N LEU A 186 -6.06 24.22 -25.45
CA LEU A 186 -5.71 24.46 -24.04
C LEU A 186 -6.07 23.28 -23.13
N VAL A 187 -7.11 22.52 -23.47
CA VAL A 187 -7.65 21.47 -22.59
C VAL A 187 -7.49 20.09 -23.24
N GLU A 188 -6.78 19.19 -22.55
CA GLU A 188 -6.77 17.77 -22.88
C GLU A 188 -7.88 17.04 -22.11
N ILE A 189 -8.63 16.17 -22.80
CA ILE A 189 -9.74 15.41 -22.19
C ILE A 189 -9.22 14.04 -21.76
N ALA A 190 -9.43 13.70 -20.48
CA ALA A 190 -9.05 12.44 -19.87
C ALA A 190 -10.28 11.64 -19.40
N SER A 191 -10.10 10.33 -19.24
CA SER A 191 -11.13 9.47 -18.64
C SER A 191 -11.06 9.53 -17.13
N HIS A 192 -12.21 9.60 -16.46
CA HIS A 192 -12.37 9.32 -15.03
C HIS A 192 -13.30 8.11 -14.82
N THR A 193 -13.16 7.10 -15.69
CA THR A 193 -14.06 5.93 -15.85
C THR A 193 -15.39 6.26 -16.53
N HIS A 194 -16.17 5.23 -16.88
CA HIS A 194 -17.53 5.41 -17.35
C HIS A 194 -18.50 5.53 -16.18
N ASN A 195 -18.52 4.54 -15.29
CA ASN A 195 -19.45 4.48 -14.15
C ASN A 195 -18.85 3.72 -12.94
N GLN A 196 -17.55 3.87 -12.69
CA GLN A 196 -16.89 3.33 -11.49
C GLN A 196 -16.51 4.42 -10.47
N HIS A 197 -16.88 5.69 -10.69
CA HIS A 197 -16.80 6.73 -9.67
C HIS A 197 -17.94 6.61 -8.65
N ARG A 198 -17.94 5.48 -7.92
CA ARG A 198 -18.96 5.11 -6.93
C ARG A 198 -18.41 4.07 -5.97
N SER A 199 -19.18 3.78 -4.93
CA SER A 199 -18.91 2.64 -4.05
C SER A 199 -19.67 1.39 -4.50
N VAL A 200 -19.16 0.23 -4.09
CA VAL A 200 -19.86 -1.06 -4.07
C VAL A 200 -19.93 -1.56 -2.64
N VAL A 201 -20.95 -2.33 -2.32
CA VAL A 201 -20.89 -3.21 -1.14
C VAL A 201 -19.83 -4.27 -1.44
N SER A 202 -18.82 -4.42 -0.60
CA SER A 202 -17.64 -5.26 -0.85
C SER A 202 -17.53 -6.46 0.08
N ASN A 203 -18.51 -6.68 0.95
CA ASN A 203 -18.64 -7.88 1.76
C ASN A 203 -20.07 -8.10 2.28
N SER A 204 -20.29 -9.26 2.90
CA SER A 204 -21.58 -9.65 3.48
C SER A 204 -22.05 -8.74 4.62
N SER A 205 -21.15 -8.00 5.27
CA SER A 205 -21.46 -7.05 6.33
C SER A 205 -21.88 -5.67 5.83
N GLY A 206 -21.94 -5.44 4.52
CA GLY A 206 -22.38 -4.15 3.96
C GLY A 206 -21.29 -3.08 3.87
N THR A 207 -20.00 -3.46 3.99
CA THR A 207 -18.89 -2.49 3.87
C THR A 207 -18.91 -1.85 2.49
N LYS A 208 -18.89 -0.51 2.41
CA LYS A 208 -18.82 0.22 1.14
C LYS A 208 -17.35 0.57 0.83
N GLN A 209 -16.86 0.14 -0.33
CA GLN A 209 -15.51 0.47 -0.84
C GLN A 209 -15.59 0.95 -2.30
N ALA A 210 -14.55 1.60 -2.81
CA ALA A 210 -14.52 2.07 -4.19
C ALA A 210 -14.72 0.91 -5.17
N ALA A 211 -15.60 1.11 -6.17
CA ALA A 211 -15.96 0.09 -7.15
C ALA A 211 -14.77 -0.41 -7.97
N LEU A 212 -13.77 0.47 -8.19
CA LEU A 212 -12.53 0.09 -8.85
C LEU A 212 -11.65 -0.82 -8.01
N LEU A 213 -11.62 -0.69 -6.68
CA LEU A 213 -10.68 -1.47 -5.87
C LEU A 213 -11.21 -2.84 -5.49
N SER A 214 -12.53 -2.98 -5.35
CA SER A 214 -13.12 -4.13 -4.65
C SER A 214 -14.11 -4.87 -5.54
N PRO A 215 -14.12 -6.22 -5.48
CA PRO A 215 -15.24 -7.01 -5.98
C PRO A 215 -16.53 -6.60 -5.29
N ALA A 216 -17.64 -6.59 -6.02
CA ALA A 216 -18.94 -6.33 -5.44
C ALA A 216 -19.52 -7.57 -4.75
N PHE A 217 -20.20 -7.39 -3.63
CA PHE A 217 -21.04 -8.39 -3.00
C PHE A 217 -22.51 -8.06 -3.28
N THR A 218 -23.18 -8.89 -4.08
CA THR A 218 -24.58 -8.69 -4.47
C THR A 218 -25.31 -10.03 -4.49
N HIS A 219 -26.60 -10.04 -4.17
CA HIS A 219 -27.43 -11.27 -4.17
C HIS A 219 -26.81 -12.41 -3.35
N ASN A 220 -26.20 -12.09 -2.21
CA ASN A 220 -25.47 -13.03 -1.35
C ASN A 220 -24.27 -13.75 -2.01
N HIS A 221 -23.69 -13.15 -3.05
CA HIS A 221 -22.52 -13.67 -3.74
C HIS A 221 -21.48 -12.58 -3.98
N TYR A 222 -20.22 -12.97 -3.85
CA TYR A 222 -19.08 -12.17 -4.29
C TYR A 222 -18.94 -12.26 -5.80
N GLU A 223 -18.68 -11.11 -6.43
CA GLU A 223 -18.15 -11.03 -7.78
C GLU A 223 -16.83 -11.80 -7.85
N THR A 224 -16.75 -12.73 -8.81
CA THR A 224 -15.52 -13.50 -9.04
C THR A 224 -14.42 -12.64 -9.65
N GLU A 225 -13.17 -13.10 -9.58
CA GLU A 225 -12.03 -12.40 -10.21
C GLU A 225 -12.27 -12.08 -11.70
N SER A 226 -12.87 -13.02 -12.44
CA SER A 226 -13.16 -12.88 -13.87
C SER A 226 -14.23 -11.81 -14.12
N GLU A 227 -15.30 -11.83 -13.32
CA GLU A 227 -16.38 -10.83 -13.41
C GLU A 227 -15.88 -9.44 -13.03
N TYR A 228 -15.09 -9.33 -11.96
CA TYR A 228 -14.43 -8.09 -11.54
C TYR A 228 -13.58 -7.51 -12.68
N LYS A 229 -12.65 -8.31 -13.24
CA LYS A 229 -11.79 -7.87 -14.35
C LYS A 229 -12.61 -7.46 -15.57
N LYS A 230 -13.66 -8.22 -15.90
CA LYS A 230 -14.57 -7.91 -17.01
C LYS A 230 -15.30 -6.59 -16.79
N ARG A 231 -15.88 -6.37 -15.60
CA ARG A 231 -16.57 -5.12 -15.25
C ARG A 231 -15.66 -3.91 -15.40
N ILE A 232 -14.43 -3.98 -14.88
CA ILE A 232 -13.47 -2.88 -14.98
C ILE A 232 -13.07 -2.63 -16.43
N LEU A 233 -12.75 -3.69 -17.18
CA LEU A 233 -12.32 -3.55 -18.56
C LEU A 233 -13.42 -2.99 -19.47
N ASP A 234 -14.64 -3.51 -19.37
CA ASP A 234 -15.79 -3.06 -20.15
C ASP A 234 -16.08 -1.58 -19.88
N ASP A 235 -15.98 -1.15 -18.61
CA ASP A 235 -16.18 0.24 -18.22
C ASP A 235 -15.12 1.18 -18.83
N LEU A 236 -13.84 0.79 -18.74
CA LEU A 236 -12.72 1.55 -19.29
C LEU A 236 -12.81 1.65 -20.81
N MET A 237 -13.17 0.56 -21.50
CA MET A 237 -13.41 0.58 -22.96
C MET A 237 -14.60 1.46 -23.33
N THR A 238 -15.69 1.41 -22.56
CA THR A 238 -16.88 2.24 -22.78
C THR A 238 -16.54 3.72 -22.65
N SER A 239 -15.78 4.09 -21.61
CA SER A 239 -15.31 5.47 -21.42
C SER A 239 -14.44 5.94 -22.58
N SER A 240 -13.48 5.11 -22.99
CA SER A 240 -12.58 5.39 -24.12
C SER A 240 -13.36 5.59 -25.43
N ALA A 241 -14.32 4.72 -25.71
CA ALA A 241 -15.17 4.80 -26.89
C ALA A 241 -16.09 6.05 -26.87
N SER A 242 -16.66 6.40 -25.71
CA SER A 242 -17.51 7.59 -25.57
C SER A 242 -16.71 8.87 -25.83
N ILE A 243 -15.50 8.98 -25.25
CA ILE A 243 -14.60 10.13 -25.49
C ILE A 243 -14.17 10.20 -26.96
N LEU A 244 -13.79 9.08 -27.58
CA LEU A 244 -13.40 9.04 -29.00
C LEU A 244 -14.56 9.48 -29.90
N LYS A 245 -15.75 8.93 -29.70
CA LYS A 245 -16.96 9.27 -30.47
C LYS A 245 -17.28 10.75 -30.38
N ASN A 246 -17.16 11.34 -29.19
CA ASN A 246 -17.58 12.70 -28.93
C ASN A 246 -16.45 13.74 -29.09
N THR A 247 -15.19 13.37 -29.22
CA THR A 247 -14.09 14.36 -29.37
C THR A 247 -13.22 14.12 -30.59
N GLY A 248 -13.31 12.94 -31.22
CA GLY A 248 -12.44 12.53 -32.31
C GLY A 248 -11.04 12.10 -31.84
N LYS A 249 -10.77 12.07 -30.52
CA LYS A 249 -9.51 11.64 -29.94
C LYS A 249 -9.72 10.55 -28.90
N THR A 250 -8.92 9.48 -28.98
CA THR A 250 -8.88 8.46 -27.93
C THR A 250 -8.18 9.04 -26.69
N PRO A 251 -8.75 8.90 -25.49
CA PRO A 251 -8.11 9.38 -24.28
C PRO A 251 -6.84 8.57 -23.99
N ARG A 252 -5.76 9.26 -23.63
CA ARG A 252 -4.47 8.65 -23.30
C ARG A 252 -4.26 8.48 -21.80
N ILE A 253 -5.08 9.18 -21.00
CA ILE A 253 -4.99 9.32 -19.55
C ILE A 253 -6.24 8.72 -18.92
N ILE A 254 -6.03 7.85 -17.91
CA ILE A 254 -7.04 7.50 -16.92
C ILE A 254 -6.68 8.20 -15.61
N VAL A 255 -7.60 8.99 -15.08
CA VAL A 255 -7.51 9.50 -13.71
C VAL A 255 -8.32 8.56 -12.84
N TRP A 256 -7.74 8.05 -11.76
CA TRP A 256 -8.43 7.08 -10.91
C TRP A 256 -9.37 7.76 -9.91
N PRO A 257 -10.69 7.45 -9.90
CA PRO A 257 -11.61 7.83 -8.83
C PRO A 257 -11.01 7.66 -7.44
N TYR A 258 -11.12 8.68 -6.59
CA TYR A 258 -10.56 8.71 -5.24
C TYR A 258 -9.02 8.55 -5.16
N GLY A 259 -8.31 8.64 -6.29
CA GLY A 259 -6.89 8.30 -6.40
C GLY A 259 -6.60 6.80 -6.23
N GLN A 260 -7.62 5.94 -6.28
CA GLN A 260 -7.55 4.55 -5.88
C GLN A 260 -7.42 3.59 -7.07
N PHE A 261 -6.34 2.81 -7.08
CA PHE A 261 -6.04 1.83 -8.13
C PHE A 261 -5.25 0.64 -7.58
N ASN A 262 -5.11 -0.38 -8.40
CA ASN A 262 -4.24 -1.54 -8.18
C ASN A 262 -3.57 -1.96 -9.52
N ASP A 263 -2.59 -2.86 -9.46
CA ASP A 263 -1.79 -3.23 -10.63
C ASP A 263 -2.64 -3.95 -11.70
N VAL A 264 -3.63 -4.72 -11.26
CA VAL A 264 -4.56 -5.41 -12.16
C VAL A 264 -5.34 -4.40 -13.00
N ASN A 265 -5.88 -3.36 -12.37
CA ASN A 265 -6.63 -2.32 -13.07
C ASN A 265 -5.74 -1.48 -13.98
N VAL A 266 -4.48 -1.23 -13.60
CA VAL A 266 -3.51 -0.57 -14.48
C VAL A 266 -3.27 -1.42 -15.74
N ALA A 267 -3.13 -2.74 -15.61
CA ALA A 267 -3.00 -3.64 -16.75
C ALA A 267 -4.25 -3.61 -17.66
N LEU A 268 -5.46 -3.60 -17.07
CA LEU A 268 -6.71 -3.48 -17.82
C LEU A 268 -6.85 -2.11 -18.51
N ALA A 269 -6.39 -1.02 -17.87
CA ALA A 269 -6.36 0.29 -18.50
C ALA A 269 -5.39 0.34 -19.69
N ASN A 270 -4.21 -0.28 -19.58
CA ASN A 270 -3.30 -0.43 -20.71
C ASN A 270 -3.95 -1.21 -21.86
N GLN A 271 -4.69 -2.28 -21.54
CA GLN A 271 -5.47 -3.04 -22.53
C GLN A 271 -6.57 -2.20 -23.20
N ALA A 272 -7.20 -1.28 -22.46
CA ALA A 272 -8.18 -0.33 -22.98
C ALA A 272 -7.56 0.87 -23.75
N GLY A 273 -6.24 0.92 -23.88
CA GLY A 273 -5.52 1.94 -24.66
C GLY A 273 -5.04 3.16 -23.87
N PHE A 274 -5.22 3.18 -22.55
CA PHE A 274 -4.65 4.22 -21.69
C PHE A 274 -3.14 4.01 -21.58
N THR A 275 -2.37 5.08 -21.72
CA THR A 275 -0.90 5.02 -21.69
C THR A 275 -0.30 5.57 -20.42
N HIS A 276 -1.07 6.37 -19.67
CA HIS A 276 -0.70 7.02 -18.42
C HIS A 276 -1.88 6.96 -17.47
N HIS A 277 -1.59 6.92 -16.17
CA HIS A 277 -2.60 6.89 -15.14
C HIS A 277 -2.27 7.82 -13.97
N PHE A 278 -3.25 8.61 -13.55
CA PHE A 278 -3.07 9.68 -12.58
C PHE A 278 -3.70 9.26 -11.24
N THR A 279 -2.98 9.55 -10.17
CA THR A 279 -3.26 9.09 -8.80
C THR A 279 -3.39 10.31 -7.86
N LEU A 280 -3.53 10.08 -6.55
CA LEU A 280 -3.38 11.09 -5.50
C LEU A 280 -2.20 10.75 -4.58
N GLU A 281 -1.13 10.18 -5.15
CA GLU A 281 0.11 9.87 -4.42
C GLU A 281 1.07 11.05 -4.54
N GLU A 282 0.98 11.95 -3.57
CA GLU A 282 1.71 13.23 -3.52
C GLU A 282 3.22 13.02 -3.34
N GLU A 283 3.61 11.87 -2.80
CA GLU A 283 5.00 11.46 -2.62
C GLU A 283 5.69 11.01 -3.93
N GLN A 284 4.95 10.85 -5.02
CA GLN A 284 5.49 10.38 -6.29
C GLN A 284 6.11 11.54 -7.08
N HIS A 285 7.44 11.53 -7.22
CA HIS A 285 8.14 12.46 -8.12
C HIS A 285 7.81 12.16 -9.58
N ASN A 286 7.34 13.17 -10.32
CA ASN A 286 7.01 12.99 -11.73
C ASN A 286 8.13 13.45 -12.65
N LEU A 287 8.58 12.53 -13.49
CA LEU A 287 9.48 12.73 -14.61
C LEU A 287 8.68 12.58 -15.92
N PRO A 288 9.14 13.13 -17.05
CA PRO A 288 8.43 13.00 -18.34
C PRO A 288 8.06 11.57 -18.73
N GLU A 289 8.87 10.58 -18.33
CA GLU A 289 8.64 9.16 -18.55
C GLU A 289 7.70 8.49 -17.54
N THR A 290 7.31 9.20 -16.48
CA THR A 290 6.47 8.66 -15.40
C THR A 290 5.08 8.31 -15.94
N LYS A 291 4.77 7.01 -15.93
CA LYS A 291 3.46 6.45 -16.31
C LYS A 291 2.41 6.58 -15.21
N ARG A 292 2.83 6.44 -13.95
CA ARG A 292 2.05 6.58 -12.70
C ARG A 292 2.26 7.98 -12.16
N VAL A 293 1.37 8.90 -12.51
CA VAL A 293 1.54 10.32 -12.17
C VAL A 293 0.92 10.60 -10.80
N GLY A 294 1.72 11.12 -9.88
CA GLY A 294 1.30 11.62 -8.57
C GLY A 294 0.75 13.03 -8.65
N ARG A 295 -0.26 13.36 -7.85
CA ARG A 295 -0.92 14.67 -7.84
C ARG A 295 -1.27 15.10 -6.43
N LEU A 296 -1.07 16.38 -6.12
CA LEU A 296 -1.58 17.02 -4.91
C LEU A 296 -3.09 17.26 -5.04
N LEU A 297 -3.88 16.73 -4.12
CA LEU A 297 -5.30 17.06 -4.01
C LEU A 297 -5.45 18.47 -3.44
N ILE A 298 -6.16 19.34 -4.15
CA ILE A 298 -6.56 20.66 -3.64
C ILE A 298 -7.97 20.57 -3.07
N ASP A 299 -8.11 20.95 -1.80
CA ASP A 299 -9.37 21.07 -1.08
C ASP A 299 -9.48 22.44 -0.38
N GLU A 300 -10.56 22.64 0.39
CA GLU A 300 -10.82 23.90 1.11
C GLU A 300 -9.81 24.20 2.23
N GLU A 301 -9.10 23.20 2.74
CA GLU A 301 -8.11 23.33 3.82
C GLU A 301 -6.68 23.51 3.28
N THR A 302 -6.48 23.29 1.98
CA THR A 302 -5.17 23.35 1.34
C THR A 302 -4.62 24.79 1.33
N SER A 303 -3.55 25.01 2.09
CA SER A 303 -2.87 26.31 2.16
C SER A 303 -1.81 26.50 1.06
N LEU A 304 -1.41 27.75 0.80
CA LEU A 304 -0.28 28.05 -0.09
C LEU A 304 1.05 27.44 0.42
N GLU A 305 1.21 27.29 1.74
CA GLU A 305 2.38 26.65 2.34
C GLU A 305 2.40 25.16 2.00
N SER A 306 1.27 24.46 2.11
CA SER A 306 1.13 23.05 1.72
C SER A 306 1.43 22.85 0.23
N ILE A 307 0.95 23.75 -0.63
CA ILE A 307 1.30 23.76 -2.06
C ILE A 307 2.82 23.96 -2.22
N GLN A 308 3.42 24.90 -1.50
CA GLN A 308 4.86 25.14 -1.58
C GLN A 308 5.68 23.93 -1.11
N GLU A 309 5.31 23.28 -0.01
CA GLU A 309 5.96 22.07 0.50
C GLU A 309 5.93 20.95 -0.54
N TYR A 310 4.75 20.65 -1.09
CA TYR A 310 4.61 19.67 -2.17
C TYR A 310 5.47 20.03 -3.39
N LEU A 311 5.47 21.31 -3.81
CA LEU A 311 6.21 21.77 -4.98
C LEU A 311 7.73 21.95 -4.74
N THR A 312 8.19 21.89 -3.49
CA THR A 312 9.62 22.00 -3.12
C THR A 312 10.22 20.67 -2.67
N GLU A 313 9.42 19.61 -2.54
CA GLU A 313 9.84 18.23 -2.30
C GLU A 313 10.65 18.03 -0.99
N ASN A 314 10.53 18.95 -0.03
CA ASN A 314 11.22 18.89 1.26
C ASN A 314 10.38 18.12 2.29
N THR A 315 10.57 16.79 2.35
CA THR A 315 10.35 15.84 3.49
C THR A 315 10.17 14.43 2.88
N TRP A 316 10.59 13.29 3.46
CA TRP A 316 10.05 12.64 4.67
C TRP A 316 10.97 11.51 5.17
N GLN A 317 11.00 11.30 6.49
CA GLN A 317 11.68 10.17 7.16
C GLN A 317 10.81 8.90 7.13
N LEU A 318 11.41 7.72 7.30
CA LEU A 318 10.65 6.47 7.47
C LEU A 318 9.75 6.59 8.72
N PRO A 319 8.45 6.27 8.62
CA PRO A 319 7.54 6.42 9.75
C PRO A 319 7.87 5.40 10.86
N THR A 320 8.01 5.90 12.08
CA THR A 320 8.16 5.10 13.30
C THR A 320 7.03 4.06 13.42
N GLN A 321 7.39 2.82 13.73
CA GLN A 321 6.42 1.73 13.86
C GLN A 321 6.05 1.48 15.34
N ARG A 322 4.74 1.62 15.62
CA ARG A 322 4.09 1.11 16.83
C ARG A 322 3.08 0.06 16.40
N VAL A 323 3.33 -1.19 16.74
CA VAL A 323 2.60 -2.33 16.20
C VAL A 323 1.78 -3.03 17.29
N VAL A 324 0.52 -3.34 16.99
CA VAL A 324 -0.32 -4.18 17.84
C VAL A 324 -0.78 -5.39 17.03
N HIS A 325 -0.60 -6.59 17.58
CA HIS A 325 -1.13 -7.82 16.98
C HIS A 325 -2.53 -8.10 17.54
N VAL A 326 -3.49 -8.28 16.63
CA VAL A 326 -4.89 -8.47 16.96
C VAL A 326 -5.38 -9.79 16.38
N ASP A 327 -5.86 -10.65 17.27
CA ASP A 327 -6.49 -11.93 16.93
C ASP A 327 -7.96 -11.71 16.55
N LEU A 328 -8.33 -12.08 15.33
CA LEU A 328 -9.75 -12.12 14.93
C LEU A 328 -10.48 -13.25 15.67
N ASP A 329 -9.77 -14.24 16.18
CA ASP A 329 -10.33 -15.25 17.09
C ASP A 329 -10.88 -14.64 18.39
N TYR A 330 -10.29 -13.56 18.91
CA TYR A 330 -10.81 -12.84 20.09
C TYR A 330 -11.99 -11.94 19.73
N LEU A 331 -12.00 -11.43 18.49
CA LEU A 331 -13.08 -10.58 18.00
C LEU A 331 -14.34 -11.37 17.65
N TYR A 332 -14.18 -12.55 17.07
CA TYR A 332 -15.27 -13.40 16.59
C TYR A 332 -16.25 -13.77 17.71
N ASP A 333 -17.54 -13.53 17.45
CA ASP A 333 -18.64 -14.03 18.26
C ASP A 333 -19.75 -14.51 17.32
N ALA A 334 -20.42 -15.62 17.67
CA ALA A 334 -21.53 -16.15 16.90
C ALA A 334 -22.75 -15.21 16.92
N ASN A 335 -22.87 -14.36 17.95
CA ASN A 335 -23.87 -13.31 18.04
C ASN A 335 -23.37 -12.03 17.35
N PRO A 336 -24.01 -11.58 16.25
CA PRO A 336 -23.60 -10.37 15.52
C PRO A 336 -23.58 -9.11 16.37
N ALA A 337 -24.45 -9.00 17.39
CA ALA A 337 -24.47 -7.84 18.28
C ALA A 337 -23.23 -7.79 19.18
N GLN A 338 -22.79 -8.94 19.70
CA GLN A 338 -21.59 -9.03 20.52
C GLN A 338 -20.33 -8.84 19.66
N LEU A 339 -20.29 -9.42 18.45
CA LEU A 339 -19.25 -9.18 17.46
C LEU A 339 -19.08 -7.67 17.17
N ASN A 340 -20.18 -6.95 16.94
CA ASN A 340 -20.15 -5.51 16.70
C ASN A 340 -19.62 -4.75 17.91
N LYS A 341 -20.03 -5.13 19.13
CA LYS A 341 -19.53 -4.54 20.37
C LYS A 341 -18.02 -4.78 20.53
N ASN A 342 -17.53 -5.99 20.25
CA ASN A 342 -16.11 -6.32 20.29
C ASN A 342 -15.32 -5.44 19.31
N LEU A 343 -15.85 -5.27 18.09
CA LEU A 343 -15.23 -4.43 17.06
C LEU A 343 -15.17 -2.95 17.48
N ASP A 344 -16.23 -2.41 18.08
CA ASP A 344 -16.22 -1.02 18.57
C ASP A 344 -15.21 -0.83 19.70
N VAL A 345 -15.09 -1.79 20.63
CA VAL A 345 -14.06 -1.76 21.69
C VAL A 345 -12.65 -1.79 21.10
N LEU A 346 -12.41 -2.66 20.12
CA LEU A 346 -11.12 -2.74 19.43
C LEU A 346 -10.76 -1.41 18.74
N ILE A 347 -11.68 -0.83 17.96
CA ILE A 347 -11.42 0.40 17.20
C ILE A 347 -11.10 1.56 18.14
N GLU A 348 -11.88 1.71 19.21
CA GLU A 348 -11.66 2.75 20.21
C GLU A 348 -10.30 2.59 20.87
N ARG A 349 -9.96 1.36 21.29
CA ARG A 349 -8.67 1.04 21.90
C ARG A 349 -7.50 1.37 20.97
N ILE A 350 -7.55 0.94 19.72
CA ILE A 350 -6.47 1.20 18.74
C ILE A 350 -6.34 2.70 18.47
N HIS A 351 -7.45 3.42 18.34
CA HIS A 351 -7.44 4.87 18.16
C HIS A 351 -6.83 5.61 19.37
N GLN A 352 -7.18 5.18 20.59
CA GLN A 352 -6.64 5.74 21.84
C GLN A 352 -5.15 5.43 22.01
N LEU A 353 -4.70 4.23 21.68
CA LEU A 353 -3.29 3.85 21.78
C LEU A 353 -2.38 4.69 20.85
N GLY A 354 -2.93 5.29 19.79
CA GLY A 354 -2.17 6.19 18.91
C GLY A 354 -1.01 5.50 18.19
N ILE A 355 -1.23 4.26 17.76
CA ILE A 355 -0.25 3.40 17.09
C ILE A 355 -0.20 3.68 15.59
N SER A 356 0.81 3.13 14.90
CA SER A 356 0.90 3.26 13.44
C SER A 356 0.25 2.10 12.70
N THR A 357 0.33 0.88 13.25
CA THR A 357 0.11 -0.34 12.46
C THR A 357 -0.54 -1.44 13.30
N VAL A 358 -1.53 -2.13 12.74
CA VAL A 358 -2.11 -3.36 13.29
C VAL A 358 -1.66 -4.54 12.43
N TYR A 359 -1.13 -5.58 13.08
CA TYR A 359 -0.97 -6.89 12.45
C TYR A 359 -2.21 -7.72 12.77
N LEU A 360 -3.09 -7.86 11.78
CA LEU A 360 -4.43 -8.42 11.95
C LEU A 360 -4.47 -9.87 11.47
N GLN A 361 -4.76 -10.80 12.39
CA GLN A 361 -4.87 -12.22 12.08
C GLN A 361 -5.90 -12.48 10.98
N ALA A 362 -5.49 -13.09 9.87
CA ALA A 362 -6.39 -13.37 8.72
C ALA A 362 -6.87 -14.83 8.67
N TYR A 363 -6.41 -15.67 9.60
CA TYR A 363 -6.73 -17.08 9.73
C TYR A 363 -7.33 -17.37 11.11
N ALA A 364 -7.97 -18.53 11.26
CA ALA A 364 -8.54 -18.99 12.52
C ALA A 364 -7.71 -20.14 13.12
N ASP A 365 -7.32 -19.97 14.37
CA ASP A 365 -6.57 -20.91 15.20
C ASP A 365 -7.13 -20.91 16.65
N PRO A 366 -8.40 -21.30 16.85
CA PRO A 366 -9.04 -21.23 18.16
C PRO A 366 -8.43 -22.18 19.20
N ASP A 367 -7.73 -23.24 18.77
CA ASP A 367 -7.03 -24.17 19.67
C ASP A 367 -5.58 -23.75 19.93
N GLY A 368 -5.09 -22.68 19.30
CA GLY A 368 -3.79 -22.07 19.55
C GLY A 368 -2.62 -22.98 19.18
N ASN A 369 -2.79 -23.83 18.17
CA ASN A 369 -1.77 -24.78 17.74
C ASN A 369 -0.85 -24.21 16.64
N GLY A 370 -1.12 -22.99 16.17
CA GLY A 370 -0.40 -22.25 15.14
C GLY A 370 -0.66 -22.74 13.71
N VAL A 371 -1.74 -23.48 13.49
CA VAL A 371 -2.13 -24.03 12.19
C VAL A 371 -3.51 -23.51 11.83
N ALA A 372 -3.64 -22.89 10.66
CA ALA A 372 -4.92 -22.40 10.18
C ALA A 372 -5.87 -23.58 9.90
N SER A 373 -6.99 -23.60 10.64
CA SER A 373 -8.10 -24.55 10.42
C SER A 373 -9.21 -23.96 9.52
N ALA A 374 -9.29 -22.63 9.48
CA ALA A 374 -10.21 -21.86 8.65
C ALA A 374 -9.63 -20.46 8.41
N LEU A 375 -10.28 -19.66 7.56
CA LEU A 375 -9.87 -18.30 7.21
C LEU A 375 -10.97 -17.27 7.52
N TYR A 376 -10.58 -16.01 7.70
CA TYR A 376 -11.50 -14.89 7.96
C TYR A 376 -11.88 -14.08 6.70
N PHE A 377 -11.63 -14.65 5.52
CA PHE A 377 -11.93 -14.05 4.22
C PHE A 377 -12.43 -15.12 3.22
N PRO A 378 -13.23 -14.71 2.22
CA PRO A 378 -13.68 -15.60 1.16
C PRO A 378 -12.50 -16.18 0.39
N ASN A 379 -12.49 -17.49 0.18
CA ASN A 379 -11.40 -18.18 -0.52
C ASN A 379 -11.88 -19.51 -1.14
N ARG A 380 -11.08 -20.07 -2.03
CA ARG A 380 -11.40 -21.29 -2.80
C ARG A 380 -11.03 -22.60 -2.13
N HIS A 381 -10.25 -22.60 -1.04
CA HIS A 381 -9.51 -23.79 -0.59
C HIS A 381 -9.80 -24.25 0.84
N MET A 382 -10.13 -23.32 1.74
CA MET A 382 -10.33 -23.57 3.15
C MET A 382 -11.72 -23.10 3.61
N PRO A 383 -12.28 -23.72 4.66
CA PRO A 383 -13.47 -23.19 5.31
C PRO A 383 -13.26 -21.72 5.69
N MET A 384 -14.29 -20.89 5.46
CA MET A 384 -14.31 -19.52 5.98
C MET A 384 -15.07 -19.54 7.30
N ARG A 385 -14.40 -19.22 8.41
CA ARG A 385 -15.03 -19.20 9.75
C ARG A 385 -16.05 -18.08 9.85
N ALA A 386 -15.69 -16.90 9.39
CA ALA A 386 -16.55 -15.74 9.24
C ALA A 386 -15.94 -14.75 8.25
N ASP A 387 -16.77 -13.98 7.55
CA ASP A 387 -16.34 -12.95 6.61
C ASP A 387 -16.01 -11.65 7.38
N LEU A 388 -14.84 -11.59 8.00
CA LEU A 388 -14.46 -10.52 8.95
C LEU A 388 -13.29 -9.67 8.50
N LEU A 389 -12.28 -10.26 7.85
CA LEU A 389 -11.00 -9.59 7.62
C LEU A 389 -11.17 -8.24 6.90
N ASN A 390 -11.92 -8.22 5.79
CA ASN A 390 -12.13 -6.99 5.02
C ASN A 390 -12.84 -5.91 5.84
N ARG A 391 -13.86 -6.30 6.61
CA ARG A 391 -14.63 -5.38 7.45
C ARG A 391 -13.74 -4.76 8.52
N VAL A 392 -13.02 -5.59 9.28
CA VAL A 392 -12.21 -5.15 10.42
C VAL A 392 -11.04 -4.30 9.93
N ALA A 393 -10.33 -4.75 8.88
CA ALA A 393 -9.23 -3.99 8.29
C ALA A 393 -9.69 -2.61 7.80
N TRP A 394 -10.83 -2.55 7.10
CA TRP A 394 -11.37 -1.29 6.61
C TRP A 394 -11.76 -0.33 7.74
N GLN A 395 -12.40 -0.83 8.79
CA GLN A 395 -12.79 0.02 9.92
C GLN A 395 -11.58 0.51 10.72
N LEU A 396 -10.57 -0.32 10.95
CA LEU A 396 -9.32 0.11 11.59
C LEU A 396 -8.64 1.21 10.77
N ALA A 397 -8.51 1.02 9.45
CA ALA A 397 -7.85 1.99 8.57
C ALA A 397 -8.62 3.33 8.49
N THR A 398 -9.95 3.30 8.49
CA THR A 398 -10.77 4.51 8.28
C THR A 398 -11.22 5.21 9.56
N ARG A 399 -11.30 4.50 10.70
CA ARG A 399 -11.74 5.06 11.99
C ARG A 399 -10.60 5.27 12.98
N SER A 400 -9.50 4.53 12.86
CA SER A 400 -8.33 4.65 13.75
C SER A 400 -7.08 5.14 13.03
N GLU A 401 -7.14 5.34 11.70
CA GLU A 401 -6.05 5.87 10.86
C GLU A 401 -4.75 5.03 10.90
N VAL A 402 -4.87 3.73 11.21
CA VAL A 402 -3.74 2.81 11.25
C VAL A 402 -3.53 2.08 9.93
N LYS A 403 -2.29 1.68 9.67
CA LYS A 403 -1.98 0.69 8.63
C LYS A 403 -2.39 -0.69 9.10
N VAL A 404 -2.92 -1.53 8.21
CA VAL A 404 -3.30 -2.90 8.54
C VAL A 404 -2.48 -3.88 7.73
N TYR A 405 -1.78 -4.81 8.40
CA TYR A 405 -1.09 -5.90 7.74
C TYR A 405 -1.88 -7.17 7.99
N ALA A 406 -2.20 -7.89 6.90
CA ALA A 406 -2.79 -9.21 7.04
C ALA A 406 -1.72 -10.17 7.58
N TRP A 407 -1.91 -10.66 8.80
CA TRP A 407 -1.05 -11.68 9.38
C TRP A 407 -1.52 -13.05 8.90
N MET A 408 -0.66 -13.73 8.15
CA MET A 408 -0.97 -14.94 7.41
C MET A 408 0.07 -16.05 7.64
N PRO A 409 -0.35 -17.31 7.76
CA PRO A 409 0.55 -18.45 7.67
C PRO A 409 1.24 -18.47 6.31
N MET A 410 2.51 -18.90 6.29
CA MET A 410 3.18 -19.14 5.01
C MET A 410 2.98 -20.57 4.52
N LEU A 411 2.95 -21.54 5.44
CA LEU A 411 2.93 -22.99 5.19
C LEU A 411 1.91 -23.76 6.06
N ALA A 412 1.56 -23.26 7.24
CA ALA A 412 0.76 -23.93 8.26
C ALA A 412 -0.75 -23.82 8.00
N PHE A 413 -1.20 -24.52 6.96
CA PHE A 413 -2.60 -24.68 6.61
C PHE A 413 -3.00 -26.15 6.81
N ASP A 414 -4.05 -26.42 7.59
CA ASP A 414 -4.61 -27.76 7.70
C ASP A 414 -5.45 -28.07 6.45
N MET A 415 -4.81 -28.71 5.48
CA MET A 415 -5.44 -29.13 4.23
C MET A 415 -5.94 -30.58 4.29
N GLY A 416 -5.77 -31.27 5.42
CA GLY A 416 -6.11 -32.68 5.57
C GLY A 416 -5.28 -33.61 4.66
N LYS A 417 -5.90 -34.72 4.22
CA LYS A 417 -5.25 -35.78 3.44
C LYS A 417 -5.05 -35.38 1.97
N GLY A 418 -4.02 -35.94 1.34
CA GLY A 418 -3.72 -35.72 -0.08
C GLY A 418 -2.81 -34.53 -0.36
N TYR A 419 -2.19 -33.98 0.67
CA TYR A 419 -1.19 -32.92 0.63
C TYR A 419 0.13 -33.41 1.21
N GLU A 420 1.22 -32.79 0.77
CA GLU A 420 2.56 -33.12 1.24
C GLU A 420 2.94 -32.21 2.39
N TYR A 421 3.19 -32.76 3.57
CA TYR A 421 3.63 -31.99 4.73
C TYR A 421 5.15 -32.05 4.84
N VAL A 422 5.74 -31.04 5.48
CA VAL A 422 7.15 -31.07 5.88
C VAL A 422 7.34 -32.26 6.83
N THR A 423 8.32 -33.10 6.54
CA THR A 423 8.66 -34.27 7.35
C THR A 423 10.12 -34.24 7.75
N ASP A 424 10.41 -34.69 8.97
CA ASP A 424 11.76 -34.99 9.40
C ASP A 424 12.27 -36.22 8.65
N THR A 425 13.38 -36.08 7.93
CA THR A 425 14.00 -37.15 7.14
C THR A 425 14.42 -38.39 7.92
N ARG A 426 14.59 -38.30 9.24
CA ARG A 426 14.96 -39.43 10.11
C ARG A 426 13.74 -40.28 10.48
N THR A 427 12.59 -39.63 10.66
CA THR A 427 11.35 -40.28 11.12
C THR A 427 10.33 -40.48 10.00
N LEU A 428 10.51 -39.76 8.88
CA LEU A 428 9.59 -39.66 7.75
C LEU A 428 8.18 -39.21 8.16
N ARG A 429 8.10 -38.42 9.23
CA ARG A 429 6.86 -37.87 9.79
C ARG A 429 7.00 -36.38 10.07
N PRO A 430 5.89 -35.61 10.06
CA PRO A 430 5.91 -34.24 10.57
C PRO A 430 6.42 -34.21 12.02
N SER A 431 7.15 -33.16 12.37
CA SER A 431 7.59 -32.94 13.75
C SER A 431 6.38 -32.75 14.67
N GLN A 432 6.40 -33.36 15.86
CA GLN A 432 5.37 -33.17 16.88
C GLN A 432 5.53 -31.85 17.65
N ASN A 433 6.70 -31.23 17.56
CA ASN A 433 7.07 -30.01 18.29
C ASN A 433 7.09 -28.76 17.40
N ALA A 434 6.57 -28.86 16.18
CA ALA A 434 6.50 -27.76 15.22
C ALA A 434 5.11 -27.71 14.59
N TYR A 435 4.77 -26.56 14.00
CA TYR A 435 3.55 -26.40 13.22
C TYR A 435 3.43 -27.47 12.12
N LEU A 436 2.20 -27.91 11.85
CA LEU A 436 1.89 -28.76 10.72
C LEU A 436 2.00 -27.94 9.43
N ARG A 437 3.20 -27.95 8.83
CA ARG A 437 3.57 -27.13 7.66
C ARG A 437 3.42 -27.93 6.37
N LEU A 438 2.79 -27.33 5.36
CA LEU A 438 2.84 -27.83 3.99
C LEU A 438 4.27 -27.74 3.45
N SER A 439 4.70 -28.78 2.72
CA SER A 439 6.00 -28.77 2.06
C SER A 439 6.05 -27.65 1.00
N PRO A 440 6.99 -26.69 1.09
CA PRO A 440 7.16 -25.65 0.08
C PRO A 440 7.75 -26.20 -1.22
N TYR A 441 8.12 -27.48 -1.28
CA TYR A 441 8.69 -28.12 -2.47
C TYR A 441 7.64 -28.84 -3.34
N SER A 442 6.40 -28.98 -2.84
CA SER A 442 5.30 -29.55 -3.63
C SER A 442 4.64 -28.48 -4.48
N LYS A 443 4.65 -28.66 -5.81
CA LYS A 443 3.96 -27.75 -6.74
C LYS A 443 2.47 -27.64 -6.47
N LYS A 444 1.84 -28.72 -5.98
CA LYS A 444 0.43 -28.73 -5.61
C LYS A 444 0.17 -27.79 -4.42
N ASN A 445 0.99 -27.89 -3.38
CA ASN A 445 0.90 -27.03 -2.20
C ASN A 445 1.16 -25.57 -2.55
N GLN A 446 2.25 -25.29 -3.29
CA GLN A 446 2.58 -23.94 -3.72
C GLN A 446 1.41 -23.29 -4.48
N LYS A 447 0.78 -24.02 -5.40
CA LYS A 447 -0.36 -23.51 -6.16
C LYS A 447 -1.50 -23.09 -5.24
N ILE A 448 -1.87 -23.92 -4.28
CA ILE A 448 -3.00 -23.64 -3.38
C ILE A 448 -2.71 -22.47 -2.45
N ILE A 449 -1.51 -22.40 -1.87
CA ILE A 449 -1.14 -21.26 -1.02
C ILE A 449 -1.15 -19.96 -1.84
N LYS A 450 -0.64 -19.98 -3.08
CA LYS A 450 -0.73 -18.85 -4.01
C LYS A 450 -2.17 -18.45 -4.30
N GLU A 451 -3.06 -19.41 -4.52
CA GLU A 451 -4.49 -19.16 -4.76
C GLU A 451 -5.18 -18.60 -3.49
N ILE A 452 -4.82 -19.04 -2.29
CA ILE A 452 -5.29 -18.46 -1.02
C ILE A 452 -4.85 -17.00 -0.88
N TYR A 453 -3.57 -16.68 -1.15
CA TYR A 453 -3.07 -15.30 -1.10
C TYR A 453 -3.66 -14.41 -2.21
N GLN A 454 -4.00 -14.99 -3.36
CA GLN A 454 -4.74 -14.30 -4.41
C GLN A 454 -6.15 -13.92 -3.93
N ASP A 455 -6.86 -14.85 -3.29
CA ASP A 455 -8.20 -14.62 -2.73
C ASP A 455 -8.17 -13.58 -1.61
N LEU A 456 -7.16 -13.67 -0.73
CA LEU A 456 -6.87 -12.66 0.30
C LEU A 456 -6.77 -11.26 -0.31
N GLY A 457 -5.92 -11.11 -1.34
CA GLY A 457 -5.71 -9.82 -2.00
C GLY A 457 -6.97 -9.28 -2.70
N LEU A 458 -7.73 -10.19 -3.31
CA LEU A 458 -8.94 -9.84 -4.06
C LEU A 458 -10.06 -9.36 -3.13
N TYR A 459 -10.38 -10.11 -2.06
CA TYR A 459 -11.57 -9.90 -1.24
C TYR A 459 -11.35 -9.04 0.02
N ALA A 460 -10.11 -8.76 0.41
CA ALA A 460 -9.79 -7.84 1.52
C ALA A 460 -8.90 -6.68 1.07
N LYS A 461 -8.96 -5.56 1.79
CA LYS A 461 -8.13 -4.37 1.54
C LYS A 461 -7.31 -4.00 2.78
N PHE A 462 -6.00 -3.93 2.61
CA PHE A 462 -5.01 -3.79 3.66
C PHE A 462 -3.66 -3.29 3.09
N ASP A 463 -2.74 -2.84 3.93
CA ASP A 463 -1.51 -2.13 3.53
C ASP A 463 -0.27 -3.03 3.37
N GLY A 464 -0.27 -4.21 3.98
CA GLY A 464 0.86 -5.12 3.93
C GLY A 464 0.56 -6.54 4.38
N VAL A 465 1.55 -7.41 4.35
CA VAL A 465 1.44 -8.77 4.88
C VAL A 465 2.50 -9.00 5.95
N LEU A 466 2.09 -9.58 7.07
CA LEU A 466 3.00 -10.22 8.02
C LEU A 466 3.00 -11.72 7.74
N PHE A 467 4.15 -12.24 7.30
CA PHE A 467 4.38 -13.67 7.22
C PHE A 467 4.65 -14.23 8.63
N HIS A 468 3.82 -15.18 9.03
CA HIS A 468 3.92 -15.87 10.30
C HIS A 468 5.27 -16.63 10.44
N ASP A 469 5.62 -16.97 11.68
CA ASP A 469 6.87 -17.63 12.06
C ASP A 469 6.93 -19.11 11.67
N ASP A 470 5.84 -19.67 11.13
CA ASP A 470 5.78 -21.04 10.58
C ASP A 470 6.69 -21.27 9.37
N GLY A 471 7.19 -20.18 8.80
CA GLY A 471 8.19 -20.15 7.76
C GLY A 471 9.60 -20.55 8.19
N PHE A 472 9.82 -21.79 8.57
CA PHE A 472 11.17 -22.29 8.87
C PHE A 472 11.32 -23.74 8.41
N LEU A 473 12.57 -24.22 8.32
CA LEU A 473 12.89 -25.62 8.04
C LEU A 473 14.07 -26.06 8.89
N THR A 474 13.90 -27.15 9.64
CA THR A 474 14.98 -27.69 10.48
C THR A 474 16.11 -28.26 9.65
N ASP A 475 17.25 -28.52 10.29
CA ASP A 475 18.39 -29.20 9.67
C ASP A 475 18.06 -30.64 9.22
N PHE A 476 16.90 -31.21 9.57
CA PHE A 476 16.43 -32.51 9.08
C PHE A 476 15.21 -32.41 8.15
N GLU A 477 14.88 -31.21 7.67
CA GLU A 477 13.72 -30.94 6.81
C GLU A 477 14.13 -30.31 5.47
N GLY A 478 13.37 -30.62 4.41
CA GLY A 478 13.62 -30.14 3.05
C GLY A 478 14.55 -31.04 2.22
N PRO A 479 15.07 -30.55 1.08
CA PRO A 479 15.94 -31.31 0.18
C PRO A 479 17.35 -31.41 0.77
N ILE A 480 17.52 -32.31 1.74
CA ILE A 480 18.83 -32.60 2.35
C ILE A 480 19.56 -33.71 1.61
N LYS A 481 20.91 -33.66 1.60
CA LYS A 481 21.72 -34.74 1.04
C LYS A 481 21.82 -35.91 2.03
N GLN A 482 21.72 -37.14 1.53
CA GLN A 482 21.94 -38.35 2.34
C GLN A 482 23.44 -38.53 2.66
N GLY A 483 23.75 -38.98 3.88
CA GLY A 483 25.11 -39.28 4.34
C GLY A 483 25.61 -38.38 5.48
N GLN A 484 26.90 -38.49 5.82
CA GLN A 484 27.53 -37.58 6.80
C GLN A 484 27.59 -36.16 6.23
N ARG A 485 27.05 -35.19 6.97
CA ARG A 485 27.05 -33.78 6.60
C ARG A 485 28.14 -33.05 7.37
N THR A 486 28.95 -32.29 6.64
CA THR A 486 29.92 -31.36 7.24
C THR A 486 29.22 -30.05 7.61
N ASP A 487 29.81 -29.26 8.50
CA ASP A 487 29.31 -27.91 8.82
C ASP A 487 29.13 -27.03 7.59
N ALA A 488 30.08 -27.10 6.64
CA ALA A 488 29.99 -26.37 5.37
C ALA A 488 28.77 -26.80 4.54
N THR A 489 28.47 -28.10 4.51
CA THR A 489 27.28 -28.63 3.81
C THR A 489 25.99 -28.14 4.46
N MET A 490 25.90 -28.19 5.80
CA MET A 490 24.72 -27.73 6.52
C MET A 490 24.48 -26.22 6.31
N ASN A 491 25.54 -25.41 6.29
CA ASN A 491 25.43 -23.98 6.00
C ASN A 491 24.86 -23.71 4.61
N ILE A 492 25.35 -24.41 3.58
CA ILE A 492 24.85 -24.27 2.20
C ILE A 492 23.40 -24.71 2.10
N GLU A 493 23.04 -25.83 2.73
CA GLU A 493 21.65 -26.32 2.79
C GLU A 493 20.73 -25.31 3.49
N ALA A 494 21.16 -24.75 4.62
CA ALA A 494 20.40 -23.75 5.37
C ALA A 494 20.17 -22.46 4.57
N GLN A 495 21.21 -21.93 3.91
CA GLN A 495 21.09 -20.76 3.04
C GLN A 495 20.14 -20.99 1.86
N SER A 496 20.23 -22.16 1.21
CA SER A 496 19.34 -22.53 0.11
C SER A 496 17.88 -22.64 0.54
N LYS A 497 17.63 -23.27 1.71
CA LYS A 497 16.29 -23.34 2.31
C LYS A 497 15.75 -21.97 2.67
N ALA A 498 16.56 -21.12 3.31
CA ALA A 498 16.18 -19.76 3.68
C ALA A 498 15.80 -18.94 2.45
N GLN A 499 16.62 -18.99 1.39
CA GLN A 499 16.35 -18.30 0.13
C GLN A 499 15.06 -18.81 -0.52
N THR A 500 14.82 -20.13 -0.52
CA THR A 500 13.58 -20.72 -1.06
C THR A 500 12.34 -20.15 -0.35
N LEU A 501 12.38 -20.05 0.98
CA LEU A 501 11.26 -19.50 1.77
C LEU A 501 11.10 -18.00 1.54
N ILE A 502 12.20 -17.25 1.40
CA ILE A 502 12.16 -15.82 1.07
C ILE A 502 11.54 -15.60 -0.31
N ASP A 503 12.00 -16.31 -1.33
CA ASP A 503 11.49 -16.21 -2.70
C ASP A 503 10.00 -16.55 -2.76
N PHE A 504 9.60 -17.62 -2.06
CA PHE A 504 8.20 -18.02 -1.98
C PHE A 504 7.35 -16.93 -1.31
N SER A 505 7.79 -16.39 -0.17
CA SER A 505 7.07 -15.30 0.50
C SER A 505 6.93 -14.05 -0.37
N HIS A 506 7.94 -13.67 -1.15
CA HIS A 506 7.85 -12.55 -2.08
C HIS A 506 6.86 -12.80 -3.21
N GLU A 507 6.79 -14.03 -3.71
CA GLU A 507 5.78 -14.41 -4.70
C GLU A 507 4.37 -14.27 -4.11
N LEU A 508 4.14 -14.73 -2.88
CA LEU A 508 2.86 -14.59 -2.17
C LEU A 508 2.49 -13.12 -1.94
N ALA A 509 3.44 -12.30 -1.48
CA ALA A 509 3.24 -10.85 -1.28
C ALA A 509 2.88 -10.15 -2.60
N LYS A 510 3.56 -10.49 -3.70
CA LYS A 510 3.26 -9.94 -5.03
C LYS A 510 1.85 -10.31 -5.50
N ILE A 511 1.45 -11.57 -5.28
CA ILE A 511 0.13 -12.08 -5.67
C ILE A 511 -1.00 -11.38 -4.90
N ALA A 512 -0.84 -11.16 -3.60
CA ALA A 512 -1.82 -10.41 -2.80
C ALA A 512 -1.79 -8.91 -3.11
N GLY A 513 -0.59 -8.33 -3.21
CA GLY A 513 -0.33 -6.90 -3.38
C GLY A 513 -0.82 -6.32 -4.70
N GLN A 514 -0.91 -7.11 -5.78
CA GLN A 514 -1.40 -6.63 -7.08
C GLN A 514 -2.86 -6.14 -7.06
N TYR A 515 -3.63 -6.54 -6.04
CA TYR A 515 -5.03 -6.14 -5.82
C TYR A 515 -5.19 -5.01 -4.79
N GLN A 516 -4.12 -4.63 -4.10
CA GLN A 516 -4.15 -3.61 -3.05
C GLN A 516 -4.03 -2.21 -3.62
N ARG A 517 -4.45 -1.22 -2.81
CA ARG A 517 -4.33 0.20 -3.15
C ARG A 517 -2.85 0.55 -3.41
N GLY A 518 -2.58 1.13 -4.58
CA GLY A 518 -1.22 1.52 -4.98
C GLY A 518 -0.37 0.36 -5.53
N GLY A 519 -0.93 -0.85 -5.58
CA GLY A 519 -0.28 -2.06 -6.10
C GLY A 519 0.90 -2.54 -5.27
N VAL A 520 1.71 -3.43 -5.86
CA VAL A 520 2.87 -4.05 -5.22
C VAL A 520 3.91 -3.02 -4.76
N ALA A 521 3.99 -1.86 -5.42
CA ALA A 521 4.96 -0.81 -5.07
C ALA A 521 4.70 -0.17 -3.70
N LYS A 522 3.43 -0.11 -3.26
CA LYS A 522 3.03 0.43 -1.94
C LYS A 522 2.81 -0.65 -0.91
N PHE A 523 2.56 -1.88 -1.36
CA PHE A 523 2.29 -3.02 -0.50
C PHE A 523 3.54 -3.43 0.28
N LYS A 524 3.41 -3.51 1.60
CA LYS A 524 4.53 -3.75 2.52
C LYS A 524 4.63 -5.19 2.97
N THR A 525 5.85 -5.61 3.29
CA THR A 525 6.15 -6.96 3.77
C THR A 525 6.82 -6.93 5.13
N ALA A 526 6.29 -7.71 6.04
CA ALA A 526 6.89 -8.04 7.32
C ALA A 526 7.01 -9.55 7.46
N ARG A 527 8.00 -10.04 8.21
CA ARG A 527 8.11 -11.46 8.55
C ARG A 527 8.61 -11.64 9.98
N ASN A 528 7.97 -12.54 10.71
CA ASN A 528 8.43 -12.92 12.04
C ASN A 528 9.75 -13.72 11.98
N ILE A 529 10.64 -13.43 12.90
CA ILE A 529 11.89 -14.17 13.13
C ILE A 529 12.02 -14.50 14.63
N TYR A 530 12.43 -15.73 14.93
CA TYR A 530 12.70 -16.15 16.30
C TYR A 530 13.92 -15.41 16.86
N ALA A 531 13.86 -14.96 18.11
CA ALA A 531 14.98 -14.28 18.73
C ALA A 531 16.15 -15.24 18.98
N SER A 532 15.89 -16.52 19.22
CA SER A 532 16.93 -17.56 19.31
C SER A 532 17.82 -17.63 18.07
N VAL A 533 17.30 -17.34 16.87
CA VAL A 533 18.09 -17.26 15.61
C VAL A 533 19.08 -16.10 15.63
N ILE A 534 18.78 -15.05 16.38
CA ILE A 534 19.62 -13.85 16.51
C ILE A 534 20.63 -14.02 17.64
N MET A 535 20.22 -14.70 18.72
CA MET A 535 21.02 -14.90 19.94
C MET A 535 22.08 -15.99 19.77
N ASP A 536 21.88 -16.97 18.89
CA ASP A 536 22.85 -18.02 18.55
C ASP A 536 23.24 -17.97 17.06
N GLU A 537 24.52 -17.71 16.78
CA GLU A 537 25.06 -17.63 15.42
C GLU A 537 24.92 -18.93 14.62
N ASN A 538 24.79 -20.09 15.30
CA ASN A 538 24.60 -21.38 14.64
C ASN A 538 23.13 -21.68 14.32
N ALA A 539 22.18 -20.98 14.92
CA ALA A 539 20.76 -21.31 14.82
C ALA A 539 20.18 -21.18 13.41
N SER A 540 20.81 -20.38 12.55
CA SER A 540 20.49 -20.33 11.13
C SER A 540 20.51 -21.71 10.44
N LYS A 541 21.38 -22.63 10.90
CA LYS A 541 21.52 -24.00 10.36
C LYS A 541 20.24 -24.84 10.53
N TRP A 542 19.54 -24.68 11.65
CA TRP A 542 18.36 -25.48 12.01
C TRP A 542 17.04 -24.70 12.08
N PHE A 543 17.03 -23.42 11.70
CA PHE A 543 15.79 -22.68 11.42
C PHE A 543 15.65 -22.31 9.93
N ALA A 544 16.74 -22.28 9.15
CA ALA A 544 16.73 -21.69 7.81
C ALA A 544 16.17 -20.26 7.81
N GLN A 545 16.52 -19.50 8.85
CA GLN A 545 16.24 -18.08 9.02
C GLN A 545 17.56 -17.37 9.31
N ASP A 546 17.67 -16.11 8.88
CA ASP A 546 18.86 -15.29 9.09
C ASP A 546 18.45 -13.82 9.08
N LEU A 547 18.89 -13.08 10.12
CA LEU A 547 18.53 -11.67 10.30
C LEU A 547 19.03 -10.81 9.14
N ASP A 548 20.25 -11.04 8.67
CA ASP A 548 20.86 -10.24 7.59
C ASP A 548 20.10 -10.43 6.27
N SER A 549 19.64 -11.66 6.02
CA SER A 549 18.80 -12.01 4.87
C SER A 549 17.42 -11.37 4.98
N PHE A 550 16.80 -11.38 6.16
CA PHE A 550 15.46 -10.83 6.38
C PHE A 550 15.42 -9.30 6.26
N ILE A 551 16.40 -8.60 6.82
CA ILE A 551 16.49 -7.13 6.72
C ILE A 551 16.69 -6.67 5.27
N LYS A 552 17.32 -7.49 4.42
CA LYS A 552 17.45 -7.21 2.98
C LYS A 552 16.16 -7.53 2.22
N ALA A 553 15.52 -8.63 2.56
CA ALA A 553 14.34 -9.14 1.87
C ALA A 553 13.07 -8.32 2.16
N TYR A 554 12.79 -8.02 3.42
CA TYR A 554 11.50 -7.45 3.84
C TYR A 554 11.56 -5.95 4.11
N ASP A 555 10.42 -5.25 4.06
CA ASP A 555 10.34 -3.87 4.55
C ASP A 555 10.60 -3.83 6.06
N TYR A 556 10.03 -4.78 6.79
CA TYR A 556 10.22 -4.95 8.23
C TYR A 556 10.55 -6.41 8.61
N THR A 557 11.43 -6.59 9.58
CA THR A 557 11.67 -7.87 10.25
C THR A 557 11.10 -7.80 11.65
N ALA A 558 10.07 -8.58 11.94
CA ALA A 558 9.39 -8.60 13.24
C ALA A 558 10.11 -9.61 14.17
N ILE A 559 10.95 -9.10 15.06
CA ILE A 559 11.72 -9.90 16.00
C ILE A 559 10.83 -10.24 17.18
N MET A 560 10.58 -11.53 17.41
CA MET A 560 9.79 -12.01 18.55
C MET A 560 10.61 -11.89 19.84
N ALA A 561 10.66 -10.67 20.39
CA ALA A 561 11.40 -10.30 21.60
C ALA A 561 10.64 -10.73 22.86
N MET A 562 10.45 -12.04 23.00
CA MET A 562 9.60 -12.67 24.02
C MET A 562 10.47 -13.46 25.02
N PRO A 563 11.07 -12.81 26.04
CA PRO A 563 12.08 -13.42 26.90
C PRO A 563 11.57 -14.65 27.66
N TYR A 564 10.30 -14.66 28.10
CA TYR A 564 9.73 -15.81 28.80
C TYR A 564 9.41 -16.96 27.85
N MET A 565 9.07 -16.68 26.59
CA MET A 565 8.86 -17.71 25.56
C MET A 565 10.19 -18.40 25.21
N GLU A 566 11.21 -17.60 24.89
CA GLU A 566 12.50 -18.04 24.36
C GLU A 566 13.42 -18.70 25.41
N SER A 567 13.19 -18.47 26.71
CA SER A 567 14.02 -19.05 27.76
C SER A 567 13.60 -20.48 28.09
N GLU A 568 14.49 -21.47 27.97
CA GLU A 568 14.21 -22.88 28.29
C GLU A 568 13.64 -23.10 29.70
N HIS A 569 14.07 -22.27 30.65
CA HIS A 569 13.69 -22.30 32.06
C HIS A 569 12.93 -21.03 32.45
N SER A 570 12.18 -21.09 33.56
CA SER A 570 11.54 -19.90 34.12
C SER A 570 12.59 -18.87 34.55
N ILE A 571 12.41 -17.62 34.12
CA ILE A 571 13.31 -16.51 34.41
C ILE A 571 12.61 -15.45 35.29
N THR A 572 13.39 -14.70 36.05
CA THR A 572 12.91 -13.55 36.84
C THR A 572 12.66 -12.32 35.95
N LYS A 573 11.86 -11.38 36.46
CA LYS A 573 11.62 -10.06 35.86
C LYS A 573 12.91 -9.33 35.45
N ASN A 574 13.94 -9.39 36.30
CA ASN A 574 15.23 -8.76 36.04
C ASN A 574 16.02 -9.47 34.94
N GLN A 575 16.01 -10.80 34.92
CA GLN A 575 16.63 -11.58 33.84
C GLN A 575 15.94 -11.30 32.50
N ALA A 576 14.62 -11.18 32.48
CA ALA A 576 13.86 -10.81 31.28
C ALA A 576 14.27 -9.41 30.76
N ASN A 577 14.40 -8.42 31.65
CA ASN A 577 14.89 -7.09 31.29
C ASN A 577 16.31 -7.11 30.69
N GLN A 578 17.22 -7.87 31.32
CA GLN A 578 18.58 -8.05 30.82
C GLN A 578 18.61 -8.73 29.45
N TRP A 579 17.76 -9.74 29.25
CA TRP A 579 17.64 -10.45 27.99
C TRP A 579 17.18 -9.53 26.85
N VAL A 580 16.14 -8.70 27.08
CA VAL A 580 15.66 -7.73 26.07
C VAL A 580 16.76 -6.72 25.72
N ALA A 581 17.48 -6.22 26.74
CA ALA A 581 18.60 -5.31 26.52
C ALA A 581 19.73 -5.97 25.70
N GLN A 582 20.06 -7.23 25.98
CA GLN A 582 21.08 -7.98 25.27
C GLN A 582 20.69 -8.24 23.81
N LEU A 583 19.44 -8.65 23.56
CA LEU A 583 18.92 -8.83 22.20
C LEU A 583 19.02 -7.53 21.40
N ALA A 584 18.61 -6.40 21.99
CA ALA A 584 18.73 -5.09 21.37
C ALA A 584 20.20 -4.74 21.01
N ASP A 585 21.16 -5.03 21.90
CA ASP A 585 22.57 -4.81 21.64
C ASP A 585 23.12 -5.68 20.50
N ILE A 586 22.65 -6.92 20.37
CA ILE A 586 23.05 -7.82 19.28
C ILE A 586 22.49 -7.32 17.94
N VAL A 587 21.21 -6.92 17.91
CA VAL A 587 20.56 -6.41 16.69
C VAL A 587 21.21 -5.10 16.22
N LEU A 588 21.48 -4.16 17.13
CA LEU A 588 22.10 -2.87 16.79
C LEU A 588 23.55 -2.99 16.30
N LYS A 589 24.23 -4.11 16.58
CA LYS A 589 25.55 -4.41 15.97
C LYS A 589 25.43 -4.85 14.51
N LYS A 590 24.29 -5.42 14.10
CA LYS A 590 24.06 -5.96 12.75
C LYS A 590 23.34 -4.97 11.83
N THR A 591 22.45 -4.14 12.36
CA THR A 591 21.64 -3.20 11.56
C THR A 591 21.25 -1.96 12.34
N ASN A 592 20.86 -0.90 11.64
CA ASN A 592 20.04 0.15 12.25
C ASN A 592 18.64 -0.39 12.61
N SER A 593 17.96 0.30 13.53
CA SER A 593 16.65 -0.09 14.05
C SER A 593 15.49 0.15 13.08
N ASN A 594 15.72 0.80 11.93
CA ASN A 594 14.65 1.29 11.06
C ASN A 594 13.87 0.18 10.33
N LYS A 595 14.49 -0.99 10.11
CA LYS A 595 13.89 -2.14 9.41
C LYS A 595 13.53 -3.30 10.33
N VAL A 596 13.70 -3.15 11.63
CA VAL A 596 13.36 -4.18 12.63
C VAL A 596 12.25 -3.66 13.52
N VAL A 597 11.31 -4.52 13.88
CA VAL A 597 10.27 -4.24 14.87
C VAL A 597 10.46 -5.22 16.01
N PHE A 598 10.67 -4.72 17.22
CA PHE A 598 10.75 -5.58 18.41
C PHE A 598 9.33 -5.88 18.90
N GLU A 599 8.88 -7.12 18.74
CA GLU A 599 7.58 -7.60 19.17
C GLU A 599 7.68 -8.17 20.59
N LEU A 600 7.17 -7.43 21.57
CA LEU A 600 7.16 -7.82 22.97
C LEU A 600 5.98 -8.76 23.26
N GLN A 601 6.17 -9.72 24.16
CA GLN A 601 5.04 -10.52 24.62
C GLN A 601 4.17 -9.75 25.63
N ALA A 602 2.86 -9.79 25.47
CA ALA A 602 1.88 -9.30 26.44
C ALA A 602 1.26 -10.44 27.27
N LYS A 603 1.54 -11.69 26.89
CA LYS A 603 1.14 -12.90 27.61
C LYS A 603 2.35 -13.80 27.85
N ASN A 604 2.42 -14.42 29.01
CA ASN A 604 3.41 -15.44 29.30
C ASN A 604 2.89 -16.81 28.85
N TRP A 605 3.36 -17.29 27.71
CA TRP A 605 2.91 -18.56 27.13
C TRP A 605 3.19 -19.81 27.98
N ARG A 606 4.10 -19.72 28.97
CA ARG A 606 4.42 -20.86 29.86
C ARG A 606 3.35 -21.10 30.92
N ASN A 607 2.75 -20.03 31.44
CA ASN A 607 1.74 -20.11 32.50
C ASN A 607 0.38 -19.51 32.10
N GLN A 608 0.28 -18.99 30.88
CA GLN A 608 -0.91 -18.38 30.28
C GLN A 608 -1.40 -17.07 30.95
N GLU A 609 -0.59 -16.48 31.83
CA GLU A 609 -0.92 -15.23 32.53
C GLU A 609 -0.54 -13.99 31.71
N PRO A 610 -1.27 -12.86 31.83
CA PRO A 610 -0.86 -11.57 31.30
C PRO A 610 0.51 -11.14 31.83
N ILE A 611 1.30 -10.46 31.01
CA ILE A 611 2.52 -9.81 31.48
C ILE A 611 2.13 -8.58 32.31
N ASP A 612 2.77 -8.46 33.48
CA ASP A 612 2.63 -7.29 34.34
C ASP A 612 2.93 -5.98 33.58
N ASN A 613 2.00 -5.02 33.62
CA ASN A 613 2.11 -3.78 32.84
C ASN A 613 3.40 -3.00 33.15
N THR A 614 3.88 -3.03 34.39
CA THR A 614 5.14 -2.35 34.75
C THR A 614 6.36 -3.00 34.08
N GLN A 615 6.32 -4.32 33.86
CA GLN A 615 7.33 -5.04 33.11
C GLN A 615 7.32 -4.63 31.63
N MET A 616 6.14 -4.55 31.01
CA MET A 616 6.02 -4.14 29.60
C MET A 616 6.57 -2.74 29.39
N VAL A 617 6.23 -1.79 30.27
CA VAL A 617 6.76 -0.42 30.25
C VAL A 617 8.28 -0.42 30.39
N GLN A 618 8.85 -1.26 31.27
CA GLN A 618 10.31 -1.37 31.40
C GLN A 618 10.97 -1.84 30.11
N TRP A 619 10.40 -2.82 29.39
CA TRP A 619 10.94 -3.25 28.10
C TRP A 619 10.86 -2.15 27.04
N MET A 620 9.74 -1.43 26.94
CA MET A 620 9.61 -0.28 26.03
C MET A 620 10.67 0.79 26.33
N GLN A 621 10.88 1.12 27.60
CA GLN A 621 11.91 2.07 28.02
C GLN A 621 13.33 1.57 27.74
N ILE A 622 13.59 0.26 27.86
CA ILE A 622 14.89 -0.32 27.50
C ILE A 622 15.17 -0.12 26.01
N LEU A 623 14.19 -0.39 25.16
CA LEU A 623 14.32 -0.21 23.70
C LEU A 623 14.50 1.26 23.34
N ASP A 624 13.68 2.16 23.89
CA ASP A 624 13.75 3.60 23.65
C ASP A 624 15.11 4.19 24.06
N LYS A 625 15.63 3.84 25.25
CA LYS A 625 16.97 4.25 25.71
C LYS A 625 18.11 3.79 24.81
N LYS A 626 17.90 2.73 24.04
CA LYS A 626 18.86 2.22 23.05
C LYS A 626 18.67 2.82 21.65
N GLY A 627 17.74 3.76 21.48
CA GLY A 627 17.43 4.38 20.20
C GLY A 627 16.59 3.49 19.26
N ILE A 628 15.93 2.45 19.80
CA ILE A 628 15.04 1.60 19.04
C ILE A 628 13.64 2.21 19.08
N GLN A 629 13.24 2.79 17.96
CA GLN A 629 11.94 3.45 17.81
C GLN A 629 10.87 2.53 17.23
N ASN A 630 11.19 1.30 16.82
CA ASN A 630 10.21 0.39 16.21
C ASN A 630 9.94 -0.79 17.14
N PHE A 631 8.76 -0.83 17.75
CA PHE A 631 8.36 -1.93 18.63
C PHE A 631 6.84 -2.06 18.72
N GLY A 632 6.40 -3.24 19.14
CA GLY A 632 5.00 -3.61 19.26
C GLY A 632 4.79 -4.69 20.32
N TYR A 633 3.58 -5.23 20.41
CA TYR A 633 3.30 -6.35 21.30
C TYR A 633 2.25 -7.34 20.76
N TYR A 634 2.30 -8.56 21.29
CA TYR A 634 1.33 -9.64 21.04
C TYR A 634 1.07 -10.48 22.32
N PRO A 635 -0.18 -10.88 22.62
CA PRO A 635 -1.45 -10.48 21.98
C PRO A 635 -2.07 -9.21 22.58
N ASP A 636 -2.98 -8.59 21.84
CA ASP A 636 -3.89 -7.58 22.38
C ASP A 636 -5.22 -8.21 22.79
N ASN A 637 -5.47 -8.28 24.09
CA ASN A 637 -6.76 -8.68 24.65
C ASN A 637 -7.57 -7.41 24.97
N PHE A 638 -8.10 -6.81 23.91
CA PHE A 638 -8.91 -5.58 23.98
C PHE A 638 -10.20 -5.74 24.79
N ILE A 639 -10.71 -6.97 24.94
CA ILE A 639 -11.93 -7.25 25.73
C ILE A 639 -11.68 -6.99 27.22
N GLU A 640 -10.52 -7.37 27.72
CA GLU A 640 -10.15 -7.25 29.14
C GLU A 640 -9.22 -6.05 29.42
N ASN A 641 -9.00 -5.19 28.41
CA ASN A 641 -8.03 -4.10 28.47
C ASN A 641 -6.64 -4.61 28.92
N GLN A 642 -6.13 -5.66 28.26
CA GLN A 642 -4.81 -6.23 28.53
C GLN A 642 -3.95 -6.22 27.25
N PRO A 643 -2.75 -5.60 27.26
CA PRO A 643 -2.18 -4.81 28.35
C PRO A 643 -3.02 -3.56 28.69
N ASP A 644 -2.87 -3.02 29.90
CA ASP A 644 -3.65 -1.84 30.30
C ASP A 644 -3.25 -0.63 29.44
N SER A 645 -4.21 -0.09 28.65
CA SER A 645 -3.93 0.98 27.69
C SER A 645 -3.42 2.24 28.36
N ASP A 646 -3.99 2.60 29.51
CA ASP A 646 -3.64 3.82 30.23
C ASP A 646 -2.20 3.77 30.75
N THR A 647 -1.76 2.59 31.20
CA THR A 647 -0.40 2.37 31.69
C THR A 647 0.64 2.42 30.57
N ILE A 648 0.37 1.83 29.40
CA ILE A 648 1.36 1.73 28.31
C ILE A 648 1.35 2.94 27.38
N HIS A 649 0.21 3.63 27.22
CA HIS A 649 0.04 4.73 26.27
C HIS A 649 1.15 5.79 26.32
N PRO A 650 1.61 6.28 27.49
CA PRO A 650 2.67 7.28 27.58
C PRO A 650 4.01 6.85 26.95
N PHE A 651 4.27 5.54 26.89
CA PHE A 651 5.53 4.97 26.40
C PHE A 651 5.41 4.34 25.01
N PHE A 652 4.18 4.24 24.49
CA PHE A 652 3.87 3.53 23.26
C PHE A 652 3.30 4.45 22.17
N SER A 653 2.46 5.41 22.52
CA SER A 653 1.74 6.25 21.55
C SER A 653 2.66 7.17 20.74
N LEU A 654 2.41 7.27 19.43
CA LEU A 654 3.04 8.26 18.57
C LEU A 654 2.45 9.66 18.75
N LYS A 655 1.24 9.79 19.31
CA LYS A 655 0.59 11.09 19.55
C LYS A 655 1.31 11.95 20.60
N ASN A 656 2.14 11.33 21.45
CA ASN A 656 2.92 12.01 22.50
C ASN A 656 4.31 12.45 22.03
N GLN A 657 4.75 12.00 20.85
CA GLN A 657 5.99 12.44 20.23
C GLN A 657 5.67 13.74 19.48
N GLY A 658 5.93 14.89 20.12
CA GLY A 658 5.52 16.21 19.65
C GLY A 658 5.76 16.43 18.15
N ARG A 659 4.73 16.97 17.46
CA ARG A 659 4.81 17.49 16.10
C ARG A 659 5.90 18.54 15.96
#